data_AF-A0A9P5UW36-F1
#
_entry.id   AF-A0A9P5UW36-F1
#
_cell.length_a   1.000
_cell.length_b   1.000
_cell.length_c   1.000
_cell.angle_alpha   90.00
_cell.angle_beta   90.00
_cell.angle_gamma   90.00
#
_symmetry.space_group_name_H-M   'P 1'
#
loop_
_entity.id
_entity.type
_entity.pdbx_description
1 polymer ?
#
loop_
_entity_poly.entity_id
_entity_poly.type
_entity_poly.pdbx_seq_one_letter_code
_entity_poly.pdbx_strand_id
1 'polypeptide(L)'
;MTPPRRLITKGATGLLRQAHLEQRCPSAIIARHKHTSTSGNTVQEDSLQRSEGPRNESFSSPATGFPLLSTPTRYTQIFGNPNGLSSLLFRRGIVTNHNFNTNKVVTKLEKNGFQRGQAEVIMRSIKALLGQHTNKIRKNILTTGDLDNESYLFKAALTELRTELQILRKNDAAALAIRTEIISREIDSLNQKLREDIANLKNDIAIDMNSRKSDVREEQKALEIRIQSMSNHYMAQLGDMRTRMEAAKWETTRKGMVAIFISATFVLLTSRIFMSQQKMPDDYIDPYVNHSNAQNTDDGMIPLMPARALMASQVRHLNLHEYQSKQLMAKHNVNVQRFAIAESIEQAENAALGLKADEIVIKAQIHAGGRGKGEFSSGLKSGVHLTRDPAKVPDLVKQMLGYKLKTKQTGEDGVMVHRVMIAEALDIAKETYFAILMDRDSGGPVMVGSPDGGMDIEQVAASHPDHIFKSVIDIETGPTEKQTLDMAMKLGFQGKSIAEASEQMQNLYQLFLDVDATQVEINPFGLTPQNKVVCFDAKISFDDNAIFKHPELRAMRDTTEENPREVEAEDAGLNYVGMDGNIGCLVNGAGLALATMDIIKLHGASPANFLDVGGGVTTKQVGQAFKILTDDKNVKTILVNIFGGIASCLTIAEGMVTALTEGPKIKVPIVVRLQGNQVEEGKECLRRSGLNITVQDDLDEAAIMSAQLAAA
;
A
#
# COMPACT_ATOMS: atom_id res chain seq x y z
N MET A 1 44.44 -55.82 -17.69
CA MET A 1 44.40 -56.53 -16.40
C MET A 1 42.96 -56.87 -16.08
N THR A 2 42.66 -58.15 -15.95
CA THR A 2 41.39 -58.74 -15.49
C THR A 2 41.75 -59.65 -14.30
N PRO A 3 40.81 -60.08 -13.45
CA PRO A 3 39.86 -59.37 -12.58
C PRO A 3 40.13 -59.78 -11.10
N PRO A 4 39.14 -59.74 -10.17
CA PRO A 4 38.47 -61.02 -9.92
C PRO A 4 36.94 -60.94 -9.81
N ARG A 5 36.38 -62.15 -9.96
CA ARG A 5 34.97 -62.55 -10.10
C ARG A 5 34.52 -63.33 -8.85
N ARG A 6 33.19 -63.52 -8.76
CA ARG A 6 32.40 -64.61 -8.12
C ARG A 6 32.07 -64.43 -6.62
N LEU A 7 30.92 -64.89 -6.06
CA LEU A 7 29.90 -65.94 -6.35
C LEU A 7 28.55 -65.47 -5.67
N ILE A 8 27.33 -65.60 -6.26
CA ILE A 8 26.38 -66.77 -6.24
C ILE A 8 25.85 -67.04 -4.79
N THR A 9 24.57 -67.12 -4.39
CA THR A 9 23.25 -67.48 -5.00
C THR A 9 22.11 -67.37 -3.95
N LYS A 10 20.84 -67.34 -4.43
CA LYS A 10 19.59 -67.97 -3.89
C LYS A 10 19.19 -67.61 -2.44
N GLY A 11 17.97 -67.21 -2.11
CA GLY A 11 16.68 -67.56 -2.66
C GLY A 11 15.79 -68.11 -1.53
N ALA A 12 14.51 -67.76 -1.58
CA ALA A 12 13.37 -68.43 -0.96
C ALA A 12 12.91 -68.00 0.46
N THR A 13 11.64 -67.54 0.44
CA THR A 13 10.52 -67.99 1.28
C THR A 13 10.43 -67.54 2.73
N GLY A 14 9.41 -66.71 2.99
CA GLY A 14 8.17 -67.26 3.54
C GLY A 14 7.71 -66.66 4.86
N LEU A 15 6.65 -65.85 4.81
CA LEU A 15 5.40 -65.97 5.59
C LEU A 15 4.51 -64.75 5.21
N LEU A 16 3.46 -64.86 4.38
CA LEU A 16 2.11 -65.40 4.64
C LEU A 16 1.51 -64.76 5.91
N ARG A 17 0.39 -64.00 5.89
CA ARG A 17 -0.94 -64.19 5.27
C ARG A 17 -1.69 -62.83 5.20
N GLN A 18 -2.34 -62.49 4.08
CA GLN A 18 -3.79 -62.64 3.76
C GLN A 18 -4.73 -61.93 4.75
N ALA A 19 -5.68 -61.07 4.34
CA ALA A 19 -6.68 -61.19 3.27
C ALA A 19 -6.87 -59.86 2.48
N HIS A 20 -6.96 -59.77 1.14
CA HIS A 20 -7.95 -60.25 0.15
C HIS A 20 -9.39 -59.77 0.42
N LEU A 21 -9.87 -58.76 -0.34
CA LEU A 21 -10.70 -58.83 -1.58
C LEU A 21 -12.17 -58.53 -1.19
N GLU A 22 -13.00 -57.69 -1.84
CA GLU A 22 -13.28 -57.36 -3.25
C GLU A 22 -13.97 -55.96 -3.27
N GLN A 23 -13.54 -55.00 -4.10
CA GLN A 23 -14.16 -54.63 -5.40
C GLN A 23 -15.70 -54.67 -5.48
N ARG A 24 -16.32 -53.50 -5.74
CA ARG A 24 -17.07 -53.20 -6.99
C ARG A 24 -17.70 -51.80 -7.00
N CYS A 25 -17.36 -51.02 -8.03
CA CYS A 25 -18.20 -49.95 -8.59
C CYS A 25 -19.40 -50.56 -9.35
N PRO A 26 -20.49 -49.80 -9.56
CA PRO A 26 -20.81 -49.27 -10.90
C PRO A 26 -21.43 -47.84 -10.85
N SER A 27 -21.02 -46.87 -11.68
CA SER A 27 -21.44 -46.59 -13.07
C SER A 27 -22.94 -46.28 -13.31
N ALA A 28 -23.23 -44.97 -13.47
CA ALA A 28 -24.06 -44.28 -14.50
C ALA A 28 -25.59 -44.49 -14.64
N ILE A 29 -26.21 -43.50 -15.32
CA ILE A 29 -27.50 -43.47 -16.07
C ILE A 29 -28.69 -42.85 -15.28
N ILE A 30 -29.05 -41.56 -15.48
CA ILE A 30 -29.94 -40.93 -16.50
C ILE A 30 -31.45 -40.88 -16.11
N ALA A 31 -32.03 -39.69 -16.32
CA ALA A 31 -33.42 -39.34 -16.68
C ALA A 31 -34.52 -39.11 -15.62
N ARG A 32 -34.96 -37.84 -15.57
CA ARG A 32 -36.33 -37.32 -15.81
C ARG A 32 -37.53 -38.29 -15.63
N HIS A 33 -38.49 -37.90 -14.77
CA HIS A 33 -39.93 -37.66 -15.07
C HIS A 33 -40.68 -37.26 -13.79
N LYS A 34 -41.37 -36.11 -13.77
CA LYS A 34 -42.81 -35.87 -14.08
C LYS A 34 -43.81 -36.58 -13.13
N HIS A 35 -44.62 -35.74 -12.47
CA HIS A 35 -45.98 -35.90 -11.93
C HIS A 35 -46.53 -37.31 -11.68
N THR A 36 -47.08 -37.55 -10.49
CA THR A 36 -48.55 -37.57 -10.24
C THR A 36 -48.88 -37.87 -8.78
N SER A 37 -49.94 -37.21 -8.31
CA SER A 37 -50.69 -37.42 -7.08
C SER A 37 -51.42 -38.78 -7.03
N THR A 38 -51.49 -39.44 -5.86
CA THR A 38 -52.74 -40.00 -5.29
C THR A 38 -52.52 -40.58 -3.88
N SER A 39 -53.31 -40.06 -2.94
CA SER A 39 -53.97 -40.66 -1.75
C SER A 39 -53.55 -42.03 -1.19
N GLY A 40 -53.42 -42.09 0.14
CA GLY A 40 -53.58 -43.30 0.95
C GLY A 40 -53.20 -43.11 2.43
N ASN A 41 -54.21 -42.91 3.29
CA ASN A 41 -54.34 -43.12 4.75
C ASN A 41 -53.25 -44.02 5.41
N THR A 42 -52.80 -43.90 6.66
CA THR A 42 -53.49 -43.69 7.97
C THR A 42 -52.39 -43.87 9.04
N VAL A 43 -52.29 -43.06 10.10
CA VAL A 43 -51.84 -43.52 11.44
C VAL A 43 -52.48 -42.63 12.51
N GLN A 44 -52.97 -43.32 13.54
CA GLN A 44 -53.77 -42.88 14.68
C GLN A 44 -52.85 -42.54 15.88
N GLU A 45 -53.32 -41.60 16.70
CA GLU A 45 -52.72 -41.11 17.96
C GLU A 45 -52.66 -42.17 19.06
N ASP A 46 -51.69 -42.02 19.99
CA ASP A 46 -51.92 -41.88 21.45
C ASP A 46 -50.54 -41.97 22.17
N SER A 47 -50.04 -40.89 22.81
CA SER A 47 -50.40 -40.30 24.12
C SER A 47 -49.65 -40.92 25.32
N LEU A 48 -48.96 -40.07 26.09
CA LEU A 48 -48.60 -40.31 27.50
C LEU A 48 -48.15 -39.00 28.16
N GLN A 49 -48.99 -38.51 29.08
CA GLN A 49 -48.71 -37.48 30.06
C GLN A 49 -47.90 -38.06 31.25
N ARG A 50 -47.14 -37.20 31.95
CA ARG A 50 -47.11 -37.14 33.43
C ARG A 50 -46.41 -35.90 33.99
N SER A 51 -47.07 -35.29 34.97
CA SER A 51 -46.70 -34.23 35.93
C SER A 51 -45.77 -34.77 37.05
N GLU A 52 -45.18 -34.07 38.03
CA GLU A 52 -45.31 -32.73 38.65
C GLU A 52 -44.14 -32.51 39.67
N GLY A 53 -43.56 -31.28 39.73
CA GLY A 53 -42.84 -30.52 40.82
C GLY A 53 -41.85 -31.15 41.86
N PRO A 54 -41.24 -30.36 42.80
CA PRO A 54 -41.23 -28.89 42.96
C PRO A 54 -39.90 -28.21 43.46
N ARG A 55 -39.86 -26.85 43.37
CA ARG A 55 -39.17 -25.79 44.20
C ARG A 55 -37.63 -25.75 44.42
N ASN A 56 -37.00 -24.60 44.13
CA ASN A 56 -36.57 -23.58 45.12
C ASN A 56 -35.81 -22.37 44.51
N GLU A 57 -35.99 -21.22 45.13
CA GLU A 57 -35.43 -19.88 44.82
C GLU A 57 -34.09 -19.59 45.51
N SER A 58 -33.29 -18.65 44.96
CA SER A 58 -32.53 -17.54 45.64
C SER A 58 -31.45 -16.96 44.69
N PHE A 59 -31.58 -15.70 44.20
CA PHE A 59 -30.99 -14.43 44.71
C PHE A 59 -29.45 -14.44 44.86
N SER A 60 -28.62 -13.56 44.25
CA SER A 60 -28.57 -12.08 44.32
C SER A 60 -27.39 -11.54 43.44
N SER A 61 -27.57 -10.54 42.54
CA SER A 61 -27.30 -9.07 42.64
C SER A 61 -25.83 -8.64 42.32
N PRO A 62 -25.46 -7.37 41.95
CA PRO A 62 -26.25 -6.17 41.60
C PRO A 62 -25.88 -5.47 40.27
N ALA A 63 -26.73 -4.50 39.93
CA ALA A 63 -26.64 -3.55 38.83
C ALA A 63 -25.77 -2.31 39.13
N THR A 64 -25.22 -1.72 38.07
CA THR A 64 -25.10 -0.26 37.81
C THR A 64 -25.24 -0.14 36.28
N GLY A 65 -26.15 0.60 35.64
CA GLY A 65 -27.04 1.68 36.05
C GLY A 65 -26.50 3.01 35.51
N PHE A 66 -27.04 3.51 34.39
CA PHE A 66 -27.39 4.92 34.06
C PHE A 66 -27.75 5.06 32.56
N PRO A 67 -28.54 6.08 32.13
CA PRO A 67 -29.80 5.89 31.43
C PRO A 67 -29.99 6.75 30.16
N LEU A 68 -31.16 6.58 29.56
CA LEU A 68 -31.81 7.35 28.50
C LEU A 68 -31.91 8.87 28.78
N LEU A 69 -31.71 9.72 27.74
CA LEU A 69 -32.72 10.53 27.02
C LEU A 69 -32.12 11.77 26.33
N SER A 70 -32.28 11.89 25.00
CA SER A 70 -32.86 13.06 24.32
C SER A 70 -32.95 12.84 22.79
N THR A 71 -34.10 13.24 22.22
CA THR A 71 -34.67 13.04 20.86
C THR A 71 -34.07 13.97 19.77
N PRO A 72 -34.59 14.06 18.51
CA PRO A 72 -35.18 13.11 17.54
C PRO A 72 -34.57 13.23 16.10
N THR A 73 -34.99 12.42 15.11
CA THR A 73 -35.64 12.85 13.83
C THR A 73 -35.90 11.68 12.84
N ARG A 74 -37.19 11.52 12.49
CA ARG A 74 -37.84 10.95 11.27
C ARG A 74 -37.18 9.77 10.53
N TYR A 75 -37.84 8.62 10.55
CA TYR A 75 -38.35 7.90 9.35
C TYR A 75 -39.04 6.61 9.81
N THR A 76 -40.34 6.64 10.10
CA THR A 76 -41.23 5.45 10.19
C THR A 76 -42.67 5.87 10.47
N GLN A 77 -43.41 6.21 9.42
CA GLN A 77 -44.88 6.14 9.41
C GLN A 77 -45.36 5.93 7.98
N ILE A 78 -45.16 4.73 7.45
CA ILE A 78 -45.99 4.19 6.38
C ILE A 78 -46.19 2.71 6.74
N PHE A 79 -47.46 2.27 6.77
CA PHE A 79 -47.95 0.92 7.11
C PHE A 79 -48.20 0.64 8.60
N GLY A 80 -49.37 1.09 9.08
CA GLY A 80 -49.91 0.67 10.36
C GLY A 80 -51.35 1.11 10.61
N ASN A 81 -52.33 0.68 9.79
CA ASN A 81 -53.72 0.46 10.24
C ASN A 81 -54.55 -0.34 9.20
N PRO A 82 -55.03 -1.57 9.48
CA PRO A 82 -55.81 -2.38 8.54
C PRO A 82 -57.28 -1.96 8.35
N ASN A 83 -57.81 -1.00 9.12
CA ASN A 83 -59.24 -0.66 9.08
C ASN A 83 -59.58 0.65 8.33
N GLY A 84 -58.65 1.21 7.56
CA GLY A 84 -58.82 2.50 6.87
C GLY A 84 -59.12 2.45 5.37
N LEU A 85 -58.98 1.30 4.71
CA LEU A 85 -59.07 1.21 3.24
C LEU A 85 -60.48 0.90 2.71
N SER A 86 -61.37 0.35 3.55
CA SER A 86 -62.77 0.12 3.15
C SER A 86 -63.65 1.38 3.19
N SER A 87 -63.20 2.49 3.78
CA SER A 87 -63.98 3.73 3.89
C SER A 87 -63.57 4.84 2.91
N LEU A 88 -62.45 4.68 2.18
CA LEU A 88 -61.92 5.67 1.24
C LEU A 88 -62.26 5.37 -0.23
N LEU A 89 -62.71 4.15 -0.56
CA LEU A 89 -63.18 3.80 -1.90
C LEU A 89 -64.70 3.95 -2.09
N PHE A 90 -65.45 4.29 -1.04
CA PHE A 90 -66.90 4.57 -1.10
C PHE A 90 -67.25 6.07 -1.18
N ARG A 91 -66.27 6.96 -1.39
CA ARG A 91 -66.48 8.40 -1.66
C ARG A 91 -66.03 8.76 -3.08
N ARG A 92 -66.75 8.25 -4.07
CA ARG A 92 -66.95 8.91 -5.37
C ARG A 92 -68.19 8.31 -6.01
N GLY A 93 -69.30 9.04 -5.87
CA GLY A 93 -70.56 8.72 -6.52
C GLY A 93 -70.39 8.79 -8.04
N ILE A 94 -70.15 7.63 -8.64
CA ILE A 94 -70.34 7.29 -10.05
C ILE A 94 -70.52 5.76 -9.99
N VAL A 95 -71.72 5.19 -9.97
CA VAL A 95 -72.60 5.06 -11.12
C VAL A 95 -74.04 5.07 -10.62
N THR A 96 -74.72 6.15 -11.01
CA THR A 96 -76.16 6.23 -11.22
C THR A 96 -76.71 4.94 -11.80
N ASN A 97 -77.90 4.52 -11.36
CA ASN A 97 -78.76 3.57 -12.06
C ASN A 97 -79.07 4.11 -13.48
N HIS A 98 -78.12 4.02 -14.40
CA HIS A 98 -78.31 4.30 -15.81
C HIS A 98 -78.82 3.02 -16.43
N ASN A 99 -80.11 2.76 -16.18
CA ASN A 99 -80.86 1.87 -17.04
C ASN A 99 -80.65 2.39 -18.46
N PHE A 100 -79.92 1.63 -19.28
CA PHE A 100 -79.70 1.96 -20.67
C PHE A 100 -81.07 2.05 -21.33
N ASN A 101 -81.58 3.27 -21.51
CA ASN A 101 -82.94 3.48 -21.95
C ASN A 101 -83.00 3.23 -23.47
N THR A 102 -83.26 1.98 -23.81
CA THR A 102 -83.34 1.50 -25.19
C THR A 102 -84.34 2.32 -26.00
N ASN A 103 -85.47 2.70 -25.42
CA ASN A 103 -86.48 3.51 -26.09
C ASN A 103 -85.95 4.90 -26.44
N LYS A 104 -85.25 5.58 -25.50
CA LYS A 104 -84.65 6.90 -25.75
C LYS A 104 -83.64 6.87 -26.91
N VAL A 105 -82.87 5.79 -27.04
CA VAL A 105 -81.92 5.61 -28.16
C VAL A 105 -82.67 5.37 -29.47
N VAL A 106 -83.67 4.50 -29.48
CA VAL A 106 -84.52 4.24 -30.66
C VAL A 106 -85.21 5.52 -31.13
N THR A 107 -85.84 6.29 -30.23
CA THR A 107 -86.50 7.56 -30.58
C THR A 107 -85.50 8.60 -31.10
N LYS A 108 -84.27 8.60 -30.59
CA LYS A 108 -83.22 9.51 -31.08
C LYS A 108 -82.73 9.10 -32.47
N LEU A 109 -82.64 7.80 -32.76
CA LEU A 109 -82.33 7.30 -34.11
C LEU A 109 -83.46 7.66 -35.09
N GLU A 110 -84.72 7.51 -34.68
CA GLU A 110 -85.88 7.92 -35.49
C GLU A 110 -85.86 9.41 -35.84
N LYS A 111 -85.57 10.28 -34.85
CA LYS A 111 -85.44 11.73 -35.09
C LYS A 111 -84.30 12.10 -36.05
N ASN A 112 -83.30 11.23 -36.21
CA ASN A 112 -82.18 11.44 -37.13
C ASN A 112 -82.39 10.72 -38.48
N GLY A 113 -83.63 10.39 -38.83
CA GLY A 113 -83.99 9.90 -40.16
C GLY A 113 -83.98 8.37 -40.34
N PHE A 114 -83.72 7.59 -39.28
CA PHE A 114 -83.83 6.13 -39.36
C PHE A 114 -85.28 5.69 -39.23
N GLN A 115 -85.73 4.74 -40.04
CA GLN A 115 -87.04 4.13 -39.83
C GLN A 115 -87.06 3.30 -38.54
N ARG A 116 -88.21 3.19 -37.87
CA ARG A 116 -88.32 2.51 -36.57
C ARG A 116 -87.74 1.10 -36.57
N GLY A 117 -88.02 0.32 -37.63
CA GLY A 117 -87.47 -1.02 -37.78
C GLY A 117 -85.94 -1.05 -37.83
N GLN A 118 -85.31 -0.07 -38.51
CA GLN A 118 -83.85 0.05 -38.56
C GLN A 118 -83.27 0.45 -37.20
N ALA A 119 -83.91 1.40 -36.50
CA ALA A 119 -83.50 1.83 -35.17
C ALA A 119 -83.58 0.69 -34.14
N GLU A 120 -84.63 -0.14 -34.19
CA GLU A 120 -84.77 -1.31 -33.34
C GLU A 120 -83.71 -2.38 -33.60
N VAL A 121 -83.36 -2.63 -34.87
CA VAL A 121 -82.29 -3.58 -35.23
C VAL A 121 -80.93 -3.09 -34.71
N ILE A 122 -80.61 -1.81 -34.91
CA ILE A 122 -79.37 -1.21 -34.38
C ILE A 122 -79.29 -1.37 -32.86
N MET A 123 -80.40 -1.08 -32.16
CA MET A 123 -80.47 -1.22 -30.71
C MET A 123 -80.29 -2.69 -30.26
N ARG A 124 -80.89 -3.66 -30.97
CA ARG A 124 -80.68 -5.09 -30.68
C ARG A 124 -79.22 -5.49 -30.86
N SER A 125 -78.55 -5.02 -31.92
CA SER A 125 -77.13 -5.27 -32.17
C SER A 125 -76.23 -4.67 -31.08
N ILE A 126 -76.49 -3.42 -30.67
CA ILE A 126 -75.75 -2.79 -29.56
C ILE A 126 -75.95 -3.57 -28.25
N LYS A 127 -77.18 -4.01 -27.96
CA LYS A 127 -77.47 -4.84 -26.77
C LYS A 127 -76.69 -6.16 -26.82
N ALA A 128 -76.62 -6.81 -27.98
CA ALA A 128 -75.87 -8.05 -28.14
C ALA A 128 -74.36 -7.84 -27.94
N LEU A 129 -73.79 -6.78 -28.53
CA LEU A 129 -72.38 -6.40 -28.37
C LEU A 129 -72.04 -6.10 -26.90
N LEU A 130 -72.86 -5.32 -26.22
CA LEU A 130 -72.68 -5.03 -24.80
C LEU A 130 -72.72 -6.33 -23.97
N GLY A 131 -73.68 -7.22 -24.22
CA GLY A 131 -73.75 -8.51 -23.56
C GLY A 131 -72.48 -9.37 -23.77
N GLN A 132 -71.96 -9.40 -25.00
CA GLN A 132 -70.75 -10.14 -25.32
C GLN A 132 -69.52 -9.56 -24.62
N HIS A 133 -69.36 -8.24 -24.62
CA HIS A 133 -68.24 -7.56 -23.95
C HIS A 133 -68.33 -7.69 -22.42
N THR A 134 -69.51 -7.54 -21.82
CA THR A 134 -69.69 -7.73 -20.38
C THR A 134 -69.35 -9.15 -19.95
N ASN A 135 -69.74 -10.17 -20.73
CA ASN A 135 -69.37 -11.56 -20.45
C ASN A 135 -67.86 -11.81 -20.58
N LYS A 136 -67.19 -11.17 -21.54
CA LYS A 136 -65.73 -11.26 -21.70
C LYS A 136 -65.00 -10.60 -20.52
N ILE A 137 -65.49 -9.45 -20.05
CA ILE A 137 -64.97 -8.77 -18.86
C ILE A 137 -65.17 -9.66 -17.62
N ARG A 138 -66.37 -10.22 -17.41
CA ARG A 138 -66.66 -11.11 -16.27
C ARG A 138 -65.74 -12.34 -16.23
N LYS A 139 -65.35 -12.90 -17.38
CA LYS A 139 -64.42 -14.04 -17.44
C LYS A 139 -62.96 -13.69 -17.10
N ASN A 140 -62.59 -12.41 -17.18
CA ASN A 140 -61.21 -11.95 -16.99
C ASN A 140 -61.01 -11.22 -15.66
N ILE A 141 -62.03 -11.14 -14.81
CA ILE A 141 -61.93 -10.54 -13.47
C ILE A 141 -61.83 -11.69 -12.46
N LEU A 142 -60.79 -11.69 -11.64
CA LEU A 142 -60.66 -12.59 -10.50
C LEU A 142 -61.79 -12.31 -9.50
N THR A 143 -62.40 -13.37 -8.97
CA THR A 143 -63.36 -13.21 -7.88
C THR A 143 -62.61 -12.83 -6.60
N THR A 144 -63.31 -12.21 -5.64
CA THR A 144 -62.72 -11.91 -4.33
C THR A 144 -62.26 -13.19 -3.62
N GLY A 145 -62.98 -14.30 -3.81
CA GLY A 145 -62.58 -15.61 -3.26
C GLY A 145 -61.29 -16.16 -3.86
N ASP A 146 -61.07 -15.96 -5.17
CA ASP A 146 -59.80 -16.37 -5.81
C ASP A 146 -58.63 -15.52 -5.31
N LEU A 147 -58.84 -14.21 -5.14
CA LEU A 147 -57.82 -13.31 -4.61
C LEU A 147 -57.46 -13.65 -3.15
N ASP A 148 -58.46 -13.97 -2.33
CA ASP A 148 -58.24 -14.38 -0.94
C ASP A 148 -57.47 -15.69 -0.89
N ASN A 149 -57.82 -16.68 -1.73
CA ASN A 149 -57.11 -17.96 -1.82
C ASN A 149 -55.64 -17.79 -2.21
N GLU A 150 -55.35 -16.99 -3.24
CA GLU A 150 -53.98 -16.68 -3.65
C GLU A 150 -53.21 -15.94 -2.53
N SER A 151 -53.87 -15.02 -1.81
CA SER A 151 -53.25 -14.38 -0.66
C SER A 151 -52.95 -15.36 0.48
N TYR A 152 -53.81 -16.36 0.71
CA TYR A 152 -53.57 -17.41 1.69
C TYR A 152 -52.39 -18.30 1.30
N LEU A 153 -52.33 -18.76 0.05
CA LEU A 153 -51.21 -19.56 -0.47
C LEU A 153 -49.88 -18.80 -0.37
N PHE A 154 -49.89 -17.51 -0.72
CA PHE A 154 -48.70 -16.67 -0.61
C PHE A 154 -48.23 -16.51 0.84
N LYS A 155 -49.15 -16.32 1.80
CA LYS A 155 -48.82 -16.26 3.23
C LYS A 155 -48.26 -17.58 3.77
N ALA A 156 -48.79 -18.71 3.30
CA ALA A 156 -48.29 -20.03 3.66
C ALA A 156 -46.86 -20.22 3.17
N ALA A 157 -46.58 -19.92 1.90
CA ALA A 157 -45.24 -20.00 1.32
C ALA A 157 -44.23 -19.09 2.02
N LEU A 158 -44.63 -17.87 2.41
CA LEU A 158 -43.77 -16.96 3.19
C LEU A 158 -43.46 -17.51 4.59
N THR A 159 -44.41 -18.22 5.20
CA THR A 159 -44.21 -18.82 6.52
C THR A 159 -43.22 -19.98 6.44
N GLU A 160 -43.35 -20.82 5.41
CA GLU A 160 -42.44 -21.94 5.13
C GLU A 160 -41.01 -21.42 4.87
N LEU A 161 -40.84 -20.42 4.01
CA LEU A 161 -39.55 -19.78 3.76
C LEU A 161 -38.93 -19.19 5.03
N ARG A 162 -39.75 -18.56 5.89
CA ARG A 162 -39.29 -18.02 7.17
C ARG A 162 -38.76 -19.12 8.08
N THR A 163 -39.44 -20.27 8.15
CA THR A 163 -38.99 -21.40 8.95
C THR A 163 -37.70 -22.01 8.42
N GLU A 164 -37.55 -22.19 7.11
CA GLU A 164 -36.32 -22.67 6.49
C GLU A 164 -35.14 -21.73 6.78
N LEU A 165 -35.34 -20.42 6.63
CA LEU A 165 -34.31 -19.43 6.94
C LEU A 165 -33.91 -19.44 8.42
N GLN A 166 -34.85 -19.66 9.34
CA GLN A 166 -34.53 -19.79 10.75
C GLN A 166 -33.69 -21.03 11.05
N ILE A 167 -34.01 -22.17 10.40
CA ILE A 167 -33.25 -23.41 10.55
C ILE A 167 -31.84 -23.23 9.98
N LEU A 168 -31.70 -22.67 8.78
CA LEU A 168 -30.41 -22.38 8.17
C LEU A 168 -29.54 -21.47 9.05
N ARG A 169 -30.09 -20.36 9.55
CA ARG A 169 -29.36 -19.46 10.45
C ARG A 169 -28.89 -20.15 11.73
N LYS A 170 -29.70 -21.05 12.29
CA LYS A 170 -29.33 -21.82 13.49
C LYS A 170 -28.20 -22.80 13.20
N ASN A 171 -28.26 -23.49 12.05
CA ASN A 171 -27.23 -24.43 11.62
C ASN A 171 -25.91 -23.70 11.32
N ASP A 172 -25.97 -22.56 10.63
CA ASP A 172 -24.80 -21.73 10.32
C ASP A 172 -24.16 -21.19 11.61
N ALA A 173 -24.95 -20.70 12.55
CA ALA A 173 -24.45 -20.23 13.84
C ALA A 173 -23.75 -21.35 14.63
N ALA A 174 -24.30 -22.57 14.61
CA ALA A 174 -23.68 -23.73 15.24
C ALA A 174 -22.38 -24.14 14.55
N ALA A 175 -22.35 -24.15 13.21
CA ALA A 175 -21.14 -24.44 12.44
C ALA A 175 -20.04 -23.39 12.67
N LEU A 176 -20.43 -22.11 12.77
CA LEU A 176 -19.50 -21.02 13.06
C LEU A 176 -18.91 -21.15 14.47
N ALA A 177 -19.72 -21.48 15.48
CA ALA A 177 -19.26 -21.70 16.84
C ALA A 177 -18.20 -22.83 16.92
N ILE A 178 -18.43 -23.94 16.22
CA ILE A 178 -17.47 -25.06 16.15
C ILE A 178 -16.17 -24.62 15.48
N ARG A 179 -16.24 -23.87 14.37
CA ARG A 179 -15.04 -23.35 13.69
C ARG A 179 -14.25 -22.39 14.57
N THR A 180 -14.92 -21.50 15.30
CA THR A 180 -14.26 -20.57 16.23
C THR A 180 -13.52 -21.34 17.34
N GLU A 181 -14.11 -22.43 17.84
CA GLU A 181 -13.44 -23.28 18.85
C GLU A 181 -12.20 -23.98 18.28
N ILE A 182 -12.26 -24.49 17.04
CA ILE A 182 -11.10 -25.08 16.36
C ILE A 182 -9.98 -24.05 16.18
N ILE A 183 -10.32 -22.86 15.67
CA ILE A 183 -9.36 -21.77 15.46
C ILE A 183 -8.73 -21.34 16.79
N SER A 184 -9.52 -21.25 17.87
CA SER A 184 -8.98 -20.93 19.20
C SER A 184 -7.94 -21.95 19.66
N ARG A 185 -8.19 -23.25 19.45
CA ARG A 185 -7.24 -24.31 19.80
C ARG A 185 -5.97 -24.26 18.93
N GLU A 186 -6.11 -23.95 17.65
CA GLU A 186 -4.95 -23.76 16.74
C GLU A 186 -4.10 -22.56 17.16
N ILE A 187 -4.73 -21.44 17.55
CA ILE A 187 -4.03 -20.25 18.07
C ILE A 187 -3.26 -20.59 19.35
N ASP A 188 -3.88 -21.34 20.27
CA ASP A 188 -3.20 -21.75 21.51
C ASP A 188 -2.00 -22.67 21.24
N SER A 189 -2.15 -23.61 20.31
CA SER A 189 -1.05 -24.49 19.89
C SER A 189 0.09 -23.70 19.22
N LEU A 190 -0.24 -22.74 18.36
CA LEU A 190 0.75 -21.90 17.70
C LEU A 190 1.48 -20.99 18.69
N ASN A 191 0.76 -20.42 19.66
CA ASN A 191 1.34 -19.63 20.75
C ASN A 191 2.29 -20.45 21.61
N GLN A 192 1.98 -21.72 21.88
CA GLN A 192 2.87 -22.61 22.61
C GLN A 192 4.15 -22.88 21.82
N LYS A 193 4.02 -23.18 20.52
CA LYS A 193 5.17 -23.42 19.64
C LYS A 193 6.06 -22.18 19.50
N LEU A 194 5.47 -21.01 19.34
CA LEU A 194 6.21 -19.75 19.28
C LEU A 194 7.00 -19.48 20.56
N ARG A 195 6.43 -19.77 21.74
CA ARG A 195 7.15 -19.63 23.02
C ARG A 195 8.35 -20.57 23.11
N GLU A 196 8.21 -21.79 22.60
CA GLU A 196 9.30 -22.78 22.56
C GLU A 196 10.41 -22.33 21.60
N ASP A 197 10.06 -21.86 20.40
CA ASP A 197 11.01 -21.37 19.41
C ASP A 197 11.76 -20.12 19.92
N ILE A 198 11.07 -19.19 20.59
CA ILE A 198 11.71 -18.02 21.23
C ILE A 198 12.69 -18.47 22.32
N ALA A 199 12.34 -19.48 23.12
CA ALA A 199 13.23 -20.00 24.16
C ALA A 199 14.49 -20.65 23.57
N ASN A 200 14.33 -21.43 22.49
CA ASN A 200 15.43 -22.04 21.76
C ASN A 200 16.35 -20.99 21.15
N LEU A 201 15.78 -20.00 20.44
CA LEU A 201 16.54 -18.91 19.83
C LEU A 201 17.33 -18.10 20.88
N LYS A 202 16.73 -17.85 22.05
CA LYS A 202 17.40 -17.16 23.15
C LYS A 202 18.61 -17.94 23.65
N ASN A 203 18.51 -19.27 23.74
CA ASN A 203 19.63 -20.12 24.12
C ASN A 203 20.73 -20.10 23.05
N ASP A 204 20.38 -20.19 21.78
CA ASP A 204 21.34 -20.17 20.67
C ASP A 204 22.10 -18.84 20.61
N ILE A 205 21.40 -17.71 20.75
CA ILE A 205 22.02 -16.38 20.83
C ILE A 205 22.97 -16.28 22.03
N ALA A 206 22.58 -16.83 23.19
CA ALA A 206 23.45 -16.82 24.37
C ALA A 206 24.73 -17.64 24.15
N ILE A 207 24.64 -18.77 23.44
CA ILE A 207 25.80 -19.59 23.08
C ILE A 207 26.69 -18.83 22.08
N ASP A 208 26.12 -18.24 21.03
CA ASP A 208 26.89 -17.47 20.03
C ASP A 208 27.57 -16.25 20.66
N MET A 209 26.86 -15.50 21.52
CA MET A 209 27.45 -14.37 22.24
C MET A 209 28.61 -14.79 23.14
N ASN A 210 28.51 -15.93 23.81
CA ASN A 210 29.60 -16.45 24.64
C ASN A 210 30.80 -16.88 23.77
N SER A 211 30.56 -17.48 22.61
CA SER A 211 31.62 -17.82 21.65
C SER A 211 32.33 -16.55 21.16
N ARG A 212 31.59 -15.57 20.64
CA ARG A 212 32.16 -14.30 20.17
C ARG A 212 32.91 -13.55 21.26
N LYS A 213 32.41 -13.57 22.50
CA LYS A 213 33.11 -12.97 23.65
C LYS A 213 34.42 -13.68 23.95
N SER A 214 34.51 -14.99 23.72
CA SER A 214 35.76 -15.74 23.82
C SER A 214 36.73 -15.35 22.70
N ASP A 215 36.25 -15.30 21.44
CA ASP A 215 37.07 -14.95 20.28
C ASP A 215 37.66 -13.55 20.40
N VAL A 216 36.84 -12.56 20.77
CA VAL A 216 37.29 -11.17 21.01
C VAL A 216 38.34 -11.10 22.12
N ARG A 217 38.22 -11.90 23.18
CA ARG A 217 39.25 -11.97 24.24
C ARG A 217 40.55 -12.57 23.75
N GLU A 218 40.51 -13.55 22.86
CA GLU A 218 41.72 -14.12 22.25
C GLU A 218 42.39 -13.12 21.31
N GLU A 219 41.62 -12.42 20.48
CA GLU A 219 42.13 -11.35 19.61
C GLU A 219 42.76 -10.20 20.41
N GLN A 220 42.12 -9.76 21.51
CA GLN A 220 42.68 -8.75 22.39
C GLN A 220 44.04 -9.18 22.98
N LYS A 221 44.14 -10.42 23.46
CA LYS A 221 45.42 -10.96 23.95
C LYS A 221 46.48 -10.99 22.85
N ALA A 222 46.12 -11.39 21.63
CA ALA A 222 47.04 -11.41 20.50
C ALA A 222 47.53 -9.99 20.14
N LEU A 223 46.64 -9.01 20.17
CA LEU A 223 46.97 -7.61 19.92
C LEU A 223 47.91 -7.05 20.99
N GLU A 224 47.67 -7.37 22.27
CA GLU A 224 48.50 -6.95 23.39
C GLU A 224 49.92 -7.52 23.31
N ILE A 225 50.06 -8.81 22.96
CA ILE A 225 51.35 -9.44 22.67
C ILE A 225 52.07 -8.71 21.53
N ARG A 226 51.34 -8.31 20.49
CA ARG A 226 51.91 -7.60 19.33
C ARG A 226 52.38 -6.20 19.70
N ILE A 227 51.60 -5.45 20.47
CA ILE A 227 52.00 -4.15 21.01
C ILE A 227 53.26 -4.28 21.85
N GLN A 228 53.34 -5.29 22.73
CA GLN A 228 54.53 -5.54 23.53
C GLN A 228 55.76 -5.84 22.67
N SER A 229 55.60 -6.65 21.61
CA SER A 229 56.69 -6.97 20.68
C SER A 229 57.20 -5.73 19.92
N MET A 230 56.28 -4.85 19.50
CA MET A 230 56.62 -3.58 18.86
C MET A 230 57.33 -2.63 19.82
N SER A 231 56.86 -2.52 21.06
CA SER A 231 57.50 -1.70 22.10
C SER A 231 58.94 -2.16 22.35
N ASN A 232 59.16 -3.47 22.48
CA ASN A 232 60.50 -4.04 22.62
C ASN A 232 61.39 -3.73 21.39
N HIS A 233 60.83 -3.79 20.18
CA HIS A 233 61.56 -3.45 18.96
C HIS A 233 61.96 -1.97 18.91
N TYR A 234 61.06 -1.06 19.25
CA TYR A 234 61.36 0.38 19.32
C TYR A 234 62.41 0.69 20.39
N MET A 235 62.34 0.05 21.56
CA MET A 235 63.37 0.20 22.59
C MET A 235 64.75 -0.23 22.10
N ALA A 236 64.84 -1.32 21.34
CA ALA A 236 66.10 -1.76 20.75
C ALA A 236 66.65 -0.77 19.71
N GLN A 237 65.79 -0.23 18.83
CA GLN A 237 66.18 0.79 17.85
C GLN A 237 66.61 2.11 18.51
N LEU A 238 65.91 2.56 19.55
CA LEU A 238 66.28 3.73 20.34
C LEU A 238 67.63 3.53 21.03
N GLY A 239 67.91 2.32 21.52
CA GLY A 239 69.21 1.93 22.05
C GLY A 239 70.33 2.10 21.00
N ASP A 240 70.16 1.54 19.81
CA ASP A 240 71.15 1.67 18.72
C ASP A 240 71.34 3.13 18.28
N MET A 241 70.26 3.90 18.16
CA MET A 241 70.33 5.33 17.86
C MET A 241 71.09 6.12 18.93
N ARG A 242 70.88 5.80 20.21
CA ARG A 242 71.61 6.42 21.32
C ARG A 242 73.10 6.12 21.24
N THR A 243 73.47 4.86 20.98
CA THR A 243 74.88 4.47 20.80
C THR A 243 75.51 5.21 19.62
N ARG A 244 74.80 5.35 18.50
CA ARG A 244 75.28 6.13 17.34
C ARG A 244 75.41 7.62 17.64
N MET A 245 74.47 8.22 18.38
CA MET A 245 74.57 9.61 18.84
C MET A 245 75.78 9.82 19.76
N GLU A 246 76.01 8.90 20.71
CA GLU A 246 77.16 8.98 21.61
C GLU A 246 78.48 8.84 20.85
N ALA A 247 78.54 7.94 19.86
CA ALA A 247 79.70 7.82 18.96
C ALA A 247 79.93 9.09 18.11
N ALA A 248 78.87 9.65 17.53
CA ALA A 248 78.95 10.90 16.75
C ALA A 248 79.35 12.09 17.64
N LYS A 249 78.82 12.16 18.86
CA LYS A 249 79.20 13.15 19.87
C LYS A 249 80.68 12.99 20.22
N TRP A 250 81.17 11.78 20.44
CA TRP A 250 82.58 11.52 20.70
C TRP A 250 83.46 11.95 19.52
N GLU A 251 83.06 11.65 18.28
CA GLU A 251 83.82 12.04 17.10
C GLU A 251 83.86 13.57 16.90
N THR A 252 82.74 14.25 17.13
CA THR A 252 82.61 15.71 17.06
C THR A 252 83.40 16.38 18.18
N THR A 253 83.34 15.84 19.40
CA THR A 253 84.11 16.35 20.54
C THR A 253 85.61 16.12 20.33
N ARG A 254 86.01 15.00 19.71
CA ARG A 254 87.41 14.73 19.35
C ARG A 254 87.90 15.71 18.28
N LYS A 255 87.13 15.92 17.20
CA LYS A 255 87.46 16.91 16.15
C LYS A 255 87.51 18.32 16.72
N GLY A 256 86.58 18.67 17.61
CA GLY A 256 86.55 19.93 18.35
C GLY A 256 87.74 20.10 19.29
N MET A 257 88.13 19.07 20.05
CA MET A 257 89.32 19.10 20.90
C MET A 257 90.61 19.24 20.09
N VAL A 258 90.73 18.57 18.94
CA VAL A 258 91.89 18.75 18.05
C VAL A 258 91.92 20.17 17.48
N ALA A 259 90.78 20.70 17.06
CA ALA A 259 90.68 22.10 16.61
C ALA A 259 91.03 23.07 17.74
N ILE A 260 90.52 22.85 18.96
CA ILE A 260 90.86 23.65 20.14
C ILE A 260 92.33 23.49 20.51
N PHE A 261 92.95 22.31 20.35
CA PHE A 261 94.37 22.13 20.66
C PHE A 261 95.27 22.85 19.65
N ILE A 262 94.88 22.89 18.37
CA ILE A 262 95.54 23.69 17.32
C ILE A 262 95.34 25.19 17.61
N SER A 263 94.12 25.59 17.95
CA SER A 263 93.79 26.96 18.36
C SER A 263 94.49 27.37 19.65
N ALA A 264 94.62 26.47 20.63
CA ALA A 264 95.20 26.73 21.94
C ALA A 264 96.73 26.69 21.90
N THR A 265 97.36 25.93 21.00
CA THR A 265 98.79 26.08 20.72
C THR A 265 99.07 27.41 20.01
N PHE A 266 98.18 27.86 19.13
CA PHE A 266 98.23 29.20 18.55
C PHE A 266 97.98 30.32 19.58
N VAL A 267 97.01 30.13 20.50
CA VAL A 267 96.63 31.10 21.53
C VAL A 267 97.57 31.10 22.75
N LEU A 268 98.17 29.97 23.13
CA LEU A 268 99.22 29.92 24.17
C LEU A 268 100.54 30.52 23.67
N LEU A 269 100.77 30.57 22.36
CA LEU A 269 101.85 31.36 21.76
C LEU A 269 101.56 32.88 21.82
N THR A 270 100.29 33.29 21.87
CA THR A 270 99.88 34.71 21.83
C THR A 270 99.36 35.28 23.15
N SER A 271 99.05 34.45 24.16
CA SER A 271 98.37 34.89 25.39
C SER A 271 99.05 34.39 26.66
N ARG A 272 100.36 34.67 26.77
CA ARG A 272 101.09 34.80 28.04
C ARG A 272 100.82 36.17 28.71
N ILE A 273 99.66 36.76 28.44
CA ILE A 273 99.28 38.12 28.81
C ILE A 273 97.83 38.06 29.31
N PHE A 274 97.68 38.34 30.61
CA PHE A 274 96.48 38.85 31.28
C PHE A 274 95.44 37.87 31.88
N MET A 275 95.66 37.61 33.18
CA MET A 275 94.70 37.57 34.32
C MET A 275 93.36 38.30 34.10
N SER A 276 92.25 38.09 34.83
CA SER A 276 91.80 37.14 35.86
C SER A 276 90.35 37.50 36.23
N GLN A 277 89.61 36.54 36.79
CA GLN A 277 88.45 36.67 37.71
C GLN A 277 87.10 37.22 37.20
N GLN A 278 86.02 36.45 37.42
CA GLN A 278 85.05 36.70 38.50
C GLN A 278 84.05 35.55 38.68
N LYS A 279 83.27 35.63 39.75
CA LYS A 279 82.70 34.58 40.62
C LYS A 279 81.18 34.90 40.78
N MET A 280 80.24 33.93 40.87
CA MET A 280 79.38 33.61 42.06
C MET A 280 77.93 33.18 41.64
N PRO A 281 77.13 32.56 42.53
CA PRO A 281 76.13 31.48 42.26
C PRO A 281 74.70 31.75 42.83
N ASP A 282 73.98 30.65 43.15
CA ASP A 282 72.79 30.48 44.04
C ASP A 282 71.39 30.68 43.39
N ASP A 283 70.26 29.98 43.68
CA ASP A 283 69.75 29.24 44.86
C ASP A 283 68.45 28.43 44.44
N TYR A 284 68.13 27.21 44.93
CA TYR A 284 67.28 26.80 46.11
C TYR A 284 65.80 26.39 45.77
N ILE A 285 65.39 25.09 45.86
CA ILE A 285 64.55 24.34 46.89
C ILE A 285 63.04 24.72 46.89
N ASP A 286 61.99 23.89 47.03
CA ASP A 286 61.67 22.44 47.25
C ASP A 286 60.08 22.37 47.26
N PRO A 287 59.33 21.39 47.82
CA PRO A 287 58.36 20.56 47.09
C PRO A 287 57.04 20.32 47.88
N TYR A 288 56.40 19.15 47.67
CA TYR A 288 55.32 18.51 48.45
C TYR A 288 53.89 19.07 48.25
N VAL A 289 52.79 18.29 48.27
CA VAL A 289 52.56 16.85 48.52
C VAL A 289 51.17 16.46 47.96
N ASN A 290 51.06 15.20 47.53
CA ASN A 290 49.97 14.18 47.55
C ASN A 290 48.52 14.58 47.96
N HIS A 291 47.45 13.86 47.59
CA HIS A 291 47.24 12.41 47.78
C HIS A 291 45.95 11.90 47.11
N SER A 292 45.98 10.59 46.80
CA SER A 292 44.91 9.55 46.86
C SER A 292 43.74 9.61 45.87
N ASN A 293 43.61 8.61 44.97
CA ASN A 293 42.94 7.28 45.12
C ASN A 293 41.41 7.41 45.29
N ALA A 294 40.52 6.66 44.64
CA ALA A 294 40.56 5.51 43.74
C ALA A 294 39.13 5.29 43.17
N GLN A 295 39.01 4.34 42.23
CA GLN A 295 37.86 3.44 41.96
C GLN A 295 37.29 3.46 40.53
N ASN A 296 37.38 2.28 39.90
CA ASN A 296 36.64 1.81 38.74
C ASN A 296 35.14 1.64 39.06
N THR A 297 34.25 1.85 38.09
CA THR A 297 33.49 0.80 37.36
C THR A 297 32.47 1.41 36.39
N ASP A 298 32.49 0.89 35.17
CA ASP A 298 31.39 0.50 34.27
C ASP A 298 30.37 1.47 33.63
N ASP A 299 30.07 1.06 32.38
CA ASP A 299 28.87 1.21 31.57
C ASP A 299 28.67 2.48 30.72
N GLY A 300 29.47 2.54 29.65
CA GLY A 300 29.10 3.22 28.40
C GLY A 300 28.37 2.25 27.46
N MET A 301 27.04 2.36 27.39
CA MET A 301 26.22 1.73 26.35
C MET A 301 26.19 2.63 25.09
N ILE A 302 26.70 2.10 24.00
CA ILE A 302 26.58 2.64 22.64
C ILE A 302 25.27 2.08 22.05
N PRO A 303 24.36 2.89 21.48
CA PRO A 303 23.15 2.35 20.87
C PRO A 303 23.48 1.70 19.52
N LEU A 304 23.14 0.41 19.39
CA LEU A 304 23.11 -0.32 18.12
C LEU A 304 22.04 0.28 17.19
N MET A 305 22.44 0.60 15.96
CA MET A 305 21.54 0.88 14.84
C MET A 305 20.70 -0.35 14.48
N PRO A 306 19.39 -0.22 14.22
CA PRO A 306 18.64 -1.25 13.53
C PRO A 306 18.86 -1.14 12.03
N ALA A 307 19.20 -2.28 11.40
CA ALA A 307 19.14 -2.43 9.95
C ALA A 307 17.67 -2.34 9.51
N ARG A 308 17.30 -1.21 8.89
CA ARG A 308 16.01 -1.05 8.20
C ARG A 308 16.01 -1.95 6.95
N ALA A 309 15.18 -2.98 6.97
CA ALA A 309 14.72 -3.59 5.74
C ALA A 309 13.84 -2.56 5.02
N LEU A 310 14.30 -2.07 3.87
CA LEU A 310 13.50 -1.33 2.91
C LEU A 310 12.47 -2.29 2.32
N MET A 311 11.25 -2.28 2.87
CA MET A 311 10.08 -2.67 2.12
C MET A 311 9.59 -1.45 1.37
N ALA A 312 10.05 -1.30 0.13
CA ALA A 312 9.39 -0.44 -0.83
C ALA A 312 8.19 -1.20 -1.40
N SER A 313 6.99 -0.75 -1.08
CA SER A 313 5.80 -1.02 -1.88
C SER A 313 5.08 0.31 -2.06
N GLN A 314 5.22 0.89 -3.25
CA GLN A 314 4.37 2.00 -3.68
C GLN A 314 3.16 1.39 -4.36
N VAL A 315 1.98 1.68 -3.80
CA VAL A 315 0.71 1.67 -4.54
C VAL A 315 0.70 2.98 -5.32
N ARG A 316 0.34 2.91 -6.62
CA ARG A 316 0.25 4.12 -7.43
C ARG A 316 -0.79 5.05 -6.82
N HIS A 317 -0.41 6.31 -6.80
CA HIS A 317 -1.31 7.42 -6.61
C HIS A 317 -1.08 8.26 -7.86
N LEU A 318 -2.14 8.69 -8.53
CA LEU A 318 -2.05 9.83 -9.42
C LEU A 318 -1.21 10.92 -8.71
N ASN A 319 -0.08 11.32 -9.29
CA ASN A 319 0.72 12.42 -8.77
C ASN A 319 0.48 13.62 -9.67
N LEU A 320 0.23 14.77 -9.05
CA LEU A 320 0.17 16.03 -9.79
C LEU A 320 1.53 16.72 -9.76
N HIS A 321 1.81 17.45 -10.83
CA HIS A 321 2.90 18.43 -10.85
C HIS A 321 2.59 19.57 -9.87
N GLU A 322 3.64 20.25 -9.36
CA GLU A 322 3.50 21.39 -8.45
C GLU A 322 2.50 22.44 -8.98
N TYR A 323 2.57 22.75 -10.28
CA TYR A 323 1.66 23.72 -10.88
C TYR A 323 0.19 23.27 -10.86
N GLN A 324 -0.08 21.98 -11.07
CA GLN A 324 -1.44 21.42 -11.06
C GLN A 324 -1.97 21.43 -9.63
N SER A 325 -1.16 21.03 -8.66
CA SER A 325 -1.49 21.14 -7.24
C SER A 325 -1.79 22.59 -6.85
N LYS A 326 -0.98 23.57 -7.28
CA LYS A 326 -1.23 24.99 -7.03
C LYS A 326 -2.50 25.53 -7.70
N GLN A 327 -2.81 25.10 -8.92
CA GLN A 327 -4.08 25.45 -9.57
C GLN A 327 -5.29 24.93 -8.79
N LEU A 328 -5.19 23.70 -8.29
CA LEU A 328 -6.23 23.07 -7.50
C LEU A 328 -6.40 23.80 -6.16
N MET A 329 -5.30 24.01 -5.43
CA MET A 329 -5.27 24.78 -4.19
C MET A 329 -5.87 26.18 -4.33
N ALA A 330 -5.52 26.92 -5.39
CA ALA A 330 -6.08 28.24 -5.65
C ALA A 330 -7.60 28.23 -5.83
N LYS A 331 -8.17 27.18 -6.43
CA LYS A 331 -9.64 27.02 -6.57
C LYS A 331 -10.33 26.80 -5.23
N HIS A 332 -9.62 26.26 -4.23
CA HIS A 332 -10.11 26.06 -2.86
C HIS A 332 -9.68 27.20 -1.91
N ASN A 333 -9.42 28.40 -2.44
CA ASN A 333 -9.05 29.59 -1.65
C ASN A 333 -7.78 29.40 -0.79
N VAL A 334 -6.88 28.51 -1.21
CA VAL A 334 -5.56 28.37 -0.59
C VAL A 334 -4.60 29.39 -1.21
N ASN A 335 -3.89 30.11 -0.36
CA ASN A 335 -2.89 31.10 -0.73
C ASN A 335 -1.68 30.43 -1.36
N VAL A 336 -1.52 30.60 -2.67
CA VAL A 336 -0.36 30.15 -3.44
C VAL A 336 0.32 31.33 -4.14
N GLN A 337 1.58 31.15 -4.55
CA GLN A 337 2.30 32.11 -5.40
C GLN A 337 1.57 32.33 -6.72
N ARG A 338 1.64 33.54 -7.29
CA ARG A 338 1.26 33.76 -8.69
C ARG A 338 2.29 33.11 -9.62
N PHE A 339 1.81 32.40 -10.63
CA PHE A 339 2.67 31.72 -11.59
C PHE A 339 2.03 31.59 -12.97
N ALA A 340 2.88 31.23 -13.93
CA ALA A 340 2.51 30.82 -15.27
C ALA A 340 3.35 29.59 -15.67
N ILE A 341 2.86 28.83 -16.64
CA ILE A 341 3.53 27.64 -17.18
C ILE A 341 4.03 27.94 -18.58
N ALA A 342 5.23 27.45 -18.89
CA ALA A 342 5.81 27.53 -20.21
C ALA A 342 6.25 26.14 -20.68
N GLU A 343 5.83 25.81 -21.90
CA GLU A 343 6.25 24.65 -22.70
C GLU A 343 7.16 25.08 -23.86
N SER A 344 7.39 26.39 -24.01
CA SER A 344 8.25 26.99 -25.01
C SER A 344 8.96 28.22 -24.47
N ILE A 345 10.04 28.61 -25.14
CA ILE A 345 10.83 29.80 -24.77
C ILE A 345 9.98 31.08 -24.89
N GLU A 346 9.13 31.17 -25.93
CA GLU A 346 8.23 32.33 -26.14
C GLU A 346 7.20 32.46 -25.01
N GLN A 347 6.60 31.34 -24.59
CA GLN A 347 5.69 31.35 -23.44
C GLN A 347 6.41 31.77 -22.16
N ALA A 348 7.67 31.37 -21.99
CA ALA A 348 8.47 31.74 -20.83
C ALA A 348 8.78 33.25 -20.78
N GLU A 349 9.12 33.84 -21.91
CA GLU A 349 9.34 35.29 -22.04
C GLU A 349 8.06 36.07 -21.70
N ASN A 350 6.93 35.68 -22.30
CA ASN A 350 5.63 36.30 -22.06
C ASN A 350 5.20 36.17 -20.59
N ALA A 351 5.43 35.00 -19.97
CA ALA A 351 5.14 34.76 -18.56
C ALA A 351 5.98 35.66 -17.64
N ALA A 352 7.29 35.77 -17.90
CA ALA A 352 8.20 36.60 -17.10
C ALA A 352 7.80 38.09 -17.16
N LEU A 353 7.45 38.59 -18.34
CA LEU A 353 6.99 39.97 -18.53
C LEU A 353 5.61 40.22 -17.92
N GLY A 354 4.71 39.23 -17.98
CA GLY A 354 3.35 39.32 -17.48
C GLY A 354 3.22 39.33 -15.96
N LEU A 355 4.09 38.60 -15.24
CA LEU A 355 4.05 38.49 -13.78
C LEU A 355 4.30 39.81 -13.05
N LYS A 356 5.14 40.70 -13.62
CA LYS A 356 5.53 41.98 -13.02
C LYS A 356 5.94 41.84 -11.53
N ALA A 357 6.74 40.82 -11.23
CA ALA A 357 7.27 40.55 -9.91
C ALA A 357 8.68 41.13 -9.77
N ASP A 358 9.05 41.58 -8.57
CA ASP A 358 10.39 42.11 -8.27
C ASP A 358 11.49 41.03 -8.41
N GLU A 359 11.13 39.78 -8.14
CA GLU A 359 11.98 38.61 -8.31
C GLU A 359 11.14 37.44 -8.80
N ILE A 360 11.72 36.62 -9.69
CA ILE A 360 11.06 35.52 -10.38
C ILE A 360 11.79 34.23 -10.01
N VAL A 361 11.02 33.18 -9.69
CA VAL A 361 11.50 31.82 -9.53
C VAL A 361 11.08 30.96 -10.72
N ILE A 362 12.05 30.24 -11.29
CA ILE A 362 11.86 29.30 -12.40
C ILE A 362 12.07 27.91 -11.84
N LYS A 363 11.06 27.03 -11.97
CA LYS A 363 11.09 25.67 -11.44
C LYS A 363 10.79 24.65 -12.53
N ALA A 364 11.68 23.70 -12.72
CA ALA A 364 11.40 22.51 -13.52
C ALA A 364 10.19 21.76 -12.97
N GLN A 365 9.27 21.36 -13.85
CA GLN A 365 8.11 20.55 -13.48
C GLN A 365 8.43 19.08 -13.78
N ILE A 366 8.72 18.35 -12.71
CA ILE A 366 8.82 16.89 -12.66
C ILE A 366 8.17 16.41 -11.35
N HIS A 367 7.67 15.19 -11.30
CA HIS A 367 7.05 14.62 -10.09
C HIS A 367 8.07 14.34 -8.98
N ALA A 368 9.33 14.07 -9.35
CA ALA A 368 10.39 13.81 -8.38
C ALA A 368 10.81 15.08 -7.62
N GLY A 369 10.99 14.96 -6.31
CA GLY A 369 11.52 15.99 -5.44
C GLY A 369 13.03 16.20 -5.58
N GLY A 370 13.57 17.11 -4.78
CA GLY A 370 15.02 17.41 -4.76
C GLY A 370 15.51 18.24 -5.97
N ARG A 371 14.59 18.86 -6.71
CA ARG A 371 14.86 19.64 -7.93
C ARG A 371 15.95 20.70 -7.73
N GLY A 372 15.95 21.42 -6.62
CA GLY A 372 16.94 22.48 -6.34
C GLY A 372 18.40 22.00 -6.20
N LYS A 373 18.63 20.69 -5.99
CA LYS A 373 19.97 20.08 -5.93
C LYS A 373 20.26 19.21 -7.17
N GLY A 374 19.37 19.21 -8.16
CA GLY A 374 19.50 18.40 -9.36
C GLY A 374 20.47 18.98 -10.39
N GLU A 375 20.77 18.18 -11.40
CA GLU A 375 21.63 18.56 -12.53
C GLU A 375 20.97 18.13 -13.85
N PHE A 376 20.94 19.04 -14.82
CA PHE A 376 20.41 18.78 -16.14
C PHE A 376 21.44 18.14 -17.06
N SER A 377 20.97 17.34 -18.02
CA SER A 377 21.82 16.84 -19.11
C SER A 377 22.37 17.95 -20.04
N SER A 378 21.87 19.18 -19.95
CA SER A 378 22.45 20.38 -20.58
C SER A 378 23.72 20.91 -19.89
N GLY A 379 23.99 20.45 -18.66
CA GLY A 379 25.04 20.98 -17.78
C GLY A 379 24.57 22.07 -16.82
N LEU A 380 23.30 22.51 -16.89
CA LEU A 380 22.71 23.44 -15.92
C LEU A 380 22.58 22.76 -14.55
N LYS A 381 23.04 23.45 -13.50
CA LYS A 381 22.89 23.01 -12.10
C LYS A 381 21.68 23.67 -11.46
N SER A 382 20.93 22.88 -10.69
CA SER A 382 19.64 23.21 -10.08
C SER A 382 18.47 23.18 -11.06
N GLY A 383 17.37 22.55 -10.63
CA GLY A 383 16.04 22.65 -11.24
C GLY A 383 15.25 23.88 -10.78
N VAL A 384 15.80 24.69 -9.88
CA VAL A 384 15.16 25.88 -9.30
C VAL A 384 16.11 27.06 -9.38
N HIS A 385 15.72 28.13 -10.08
CA HIS A 385 16.53 29.33 -10.27
C HIS A 385 15.76 30.59 -9.89
N LEU A 386 16.46 31.55 -9.30
CA LEU A 386 15.94 32.88 -8.97
C LEU A 386 16.60 33.92 -9.88
N THR A 387 15.82 34.87 -10.38
CA THR A 387 16.32 36.02 -11.13
C THR A 387 15.45 37.25 -10.90
N ARG A 388 16.08 38.42 -10.77
CA ARG A 388 15.41 39.73 -10.78
C ARG A 388 15.33 40.35 -12.17
N ASP A 389 15.94 39.70 -13.15
CA ASP A 389 15.99 40.15 -14.53
C ASP A 389 15.11 39.22 -15.39
N PRO A 390 13.93 39.69 -15.85
CA PRO A 390 13.05 38.93 -16.72
C PRO A 390 13.71 38.50 -18.03
N ALA A 391 14.69 39.25 -18.54
CA ALA A 391 15.38 38.94 -19.79
C ALA A 391 16.24 37.67 -19.70
N LYS A 392 16.59 37.20 -18.50
CA LYS A 392 17.34 35.96 -18.28
C LYS A 392 16.46 34.71 -18.25
N VAL A 393 15.15 34.85 -18.12
CA VAL A 393 14.22 33.72 -18.02
C VAL A 393 14.29 32.84 -19.27
N PRO A 394 14.24 33.37 -20.51
CA PRO A 394 14.34 32.56 -21.73
C PRO A 394 15.61 31.70 -21.82
N ASP A 395 16.77 32.26 -21.43
CA ASP A 395 18.06 31.56 -21.48
C ASP A 395 18.16 30.40 -20.49
N LEU A 396 17.57 30.57 -19.29
CA LEU A 396 17.48 29.51 -18.30
C LEU A 396 16.51 28.42 -18.76
N VAL A 397 15.33 28.80 -19.25
CA VAL A 397 14.32 27.85 -19.72
C VAL A 397 14.81 27.04 -20.92
N LYS A 398 15.58 27.64 -21.83
CA LYS A 398 16.23 26.94 -22.96
C LYS A 398 17.17 25.81 -22.50
N GLN A 399 17.78 25.93 -21.34
CA GLN A 399 18.67 24.91 -20.77
C GLN A 399 17.91 23.87 -19.92
N MET A 400 16.62 24.07 -19.67
CA MET A 400 15.76 23.15 -18.92
C MET A 400 14.87 22.32 -19.83
N LEU A 401 14.09 22.96 -20.71
CA LEU A 401 13.11 22.28 -21.56
C LEU A 401 13.77 21.31 -22.54
N GLY A 402 13.26 20.08 -22.60
CA GLY A 402 13.80 19.04 -23.48
C GLY A 402 15.11 18.42 -22.99
N TYR A 403 15.55 18.74 -21.77
CA TYR A 403 16.67 18.09 -21.11
C TYR A 403 16.20 17.24 -19.93
N LYS A 404 17.01 16.24 -19.55
CA LYS A 404 16.72 15.39 -18.40
C LYS A 404 17.27 16.01 -17.14
N LEU A 405 16.44 16.15 -16.10
CA LEU A 405 16.84 16.57 -14.76
C LEU A 405 17.11 15.34 -13.90
N LYS A 406 18.35 15.21 -13.43
CA LYS A 406 18.76 14.18 -12.47
C LYS A 406 18.63 14.74 -11.06
N THR A 407 17.90 14.04 -10.19
CA THR A 407 17.82 14.32 -8.77
C THR A 407 18.19 13.06 -7.98
N LYS A 408 18.29 13.17 -6.65
CA LYS A 408 18.49 11.99 -5.79
C LYS A 408 17.35 10.95 -5.91
N GLN A 409 16.16 11.38 -6.36
CA GLN A 409 14.96 10.54 -6.44
C GLN A 409 14.72 9.96 -7.84
N THR A 410 15.32 10.52 -8.90
CA THR A 410 15.12 10.03 -10.28
C THR A 410 16.16 8.99 -10.72
N GLY A 411 17.19 8.72 -9.91
CA GLY A 411 18.34 7.92 -10.31
C GLY A 411 19.19 8.57 -11.41
N GLU A 412 20.08 7.78 -12.02
CA GLU A 412 21.04 8.27 -13.03
C GLU A 412 20.40 8.66 -14.36
N ASP A 413 19.26 8.07 -14.71
CA ASP A 413 18.61 8.32 -15.99
C ASP A 413 17.96 9.70 -16.07
N GLY A 414 17.54 10.25 -14.91
CA GLY A 414 16.84 11.53 -14.81
C GLY A 414 15.46 11.51 -15.49
N VAL A 415 14.72 12.60 -15.34
CA VAL A 415 13.39 12.78 -15.93
C VAL A 415 13.41 13.91 -16.94
N MET A 416 12.82 13.70 -18.12
CA MET A 416 12.72 14.72 -19.16
C MET A 416 11.83 15.88 -18.70
N VAL A 417 12.32 17.11 -18.79
CA VAL A 417 11.54 18.29 -18.41
C VAL A 417 10.78 18.82 -19.62
N HIS A 418 9.45 18.59 -19.62
CA HIS A 418 8.54 19.07 -20.66
C HIS A 418 7.97 20.46 -20.38
N ARG A 419 7.96 20.86 -19.11
CA ARG A 419 7.33 22.10 -18.65
C ARG A 419 8.17 22.78 -17.58
N VAL A 420 8.11 24.10 -17.55
CA VAL A 420 8.69 24.91 -16.48
C VAL A 420 7.62 25.84 -15.90
N MET A 421 7.65 26.01 -14.58
CA MET A 421 6.84 26.99 -13.89
C MET A 421 7.65 28.25 -13.65
N ILE A 422 7.08 29.39 -13.99
CA ILE A 422 7.63 30.72 -13.77
C ILE A 422 6.70 31.40 -12.78
N ALA A 423 7.19 31.66 -11.57
CA ALA A 423 6.39 32.19 -10.48
C ALA A 423 7.05 33.43 -9.88
N GLU A 424 6.27 34.22 -9.17
CA GLU A 424 6.84 35.24 -8.30
C GLU A 424 7.65 34.57 -7.18
N ALA A 425 8.84 35.10 -6.91
CA ALA A 425 9.58 34.72 -5.72
C ALA A 425 9.04 35.54 -4.54
N LEU A 426 8.60 34.83 -3.50
CA LEU A 426 8.14 35.44 -2.26
C LEU A 426 9.20 35.18 -1.19
N ASP A 427 9.62 36.24 -0.50
CA ASP A 427 10.47 36.10 0.68
C ASP A 427 9.75 35.28 1.75
N ILE A 428 10.50 34.41 2.43
CA ILE A 428 9.98 33.55 3.49
C ILE A 428 10.56 34.01 4.81
N ALA A 429 9.72 34.55 5.68
CA ALA A 429 10.09 34.92 7.05
C ALA A 429 10.12 33.70 7.98
N LYS A 430 9.28 32.70 7.70
CA LYS A 430 9.21 31.46 8.47
C LYS A 430 8.73 30.29 7.60
N GLU A 431 9.42 29.17 7.71
CA GLU A 431 9.09 27.89 7.07
C GLU A 431 8.56 26.92 8.13
N THR A 432 7.42 26.29 7.87
CA THR A 432 6.88 25.18 8.67
C THR A 432 6.45 24.06 7.74
N TYR A 433 6.18 22.89 8.30
CA TYR A 433 5.62 21.74 7.60
C TYR A 433 4.16 21.56 8.00
N PHE A 434 3.29 21.27 7.03
CA PHE A 434 1.90 20.89 7.28
C PHE A 434 1.44 19.83 6.29
N ALA A 435 0.77 18.80 6.79
CA ALA A 435 0.15 17.78 5.96
C ALA A 435 -1.18 17.28 6.54
N ILE A 436 -2.02 16.77 5.66
CA ILE A 436 -3.26 16.05 5.97
C ILE A 436 -3.17 14.70 5.27
N LEU A 437 -3.39 13.60 5.99
CA LEU A 437 -3.40 12.26 5.42
C LEU A 437 -4.42 11.36 6.12
N MET A 438 -4.82 10.28 5.46
CA MET A 438 -5.61 9.21 6.09
C MET A 438 -4.72 8.35 6.98
N ASP A 439 -4.90 8.44 8.29
CA ASP A 439 -4.16 7.65 9.27
C ASP A 439 -4.90 6.33 9.57
N ARG A 440 -4.18 5.23 9.39
CA ARG A 440 -4.74 3.88 9.56
C ARG A 440 -4.97 3.52 11.03
N ASP A 441 -4.15 4.07 11.93
CA ASP A 441 -4.23 3.76 13.35
C ASP A 441 -5.46 4.41 13.99
N SER A 442 -5.74 5.67 13.64
CA SER A 442 -6.97 6.36 14.08
C SER A 442 -8.20 6.04 13.22
N GLY A 443 -8.01 5.47 12.02
CA GLY A 443 -9.10 5.13 11.10
C GLY A 443 -9.75 6.35 10.45
N GLY A 444 -9.02 7.45 10.29
CA GLY A 444 -9.56 8.71 9.75
C GLY A 444 -8.48 9.72 9.37
N PRO A 445 -8.87 10.93 8.93
CA PRO A 445 -7.91 11.97 8.58
C PRO A 445 -7.15 12.49 9.81
N VAL A 446 -5.88 12.82 9.64
CA VAL A 446 -5.04 13.46 10.66
C VAL A 446 -4.32 14.67 10.07
N MET A 447 -4.31 15.79 10.79
CA MET A 447 -3.38 16.88 10.52
C MET A 447 -2.04 16.59 11.19
N VAL A 448 -0.96 16.68 10.43
CA VAL A 448 0.41 16.57 10.91
C VAL A 448 1.13 17.88 10.64
N GLY A 449 1.77 18.45 11.65
CA GLY A 449 2.50 19.71 11.52
C GLY A 449 3.83 19.70 12.24
N SER A 450 4.80 20.45 11.74
CA SER A 450 6.08 20.68 12.42
C SER A 450 6.58 22.11 12.20
N PRO A 451 7.15 22.78 13.23
CA PRO A 451 7.78 24.08 13.06
C PRO A 451 9.05 24.00 12.20
N ASP A 452 9.60 22.80 11.99
CA ASP A 452 10.79 22.57 11.16
C ASP A 452 10.39 22.32 9.69
N GLY A 453 10.09 23.40 8.97
CA GLY A 453 9.79 23.36 7.53
C GLY A 453 11.05 23.35 6.65
N GLY A 454 10.86 23.09 5.35
CA GLY A 454 11.93 23.14 4.35
C GLY A 454 12.88 21.93 4.35
N MET A 455 12.58 20.91 5.17
CA MET A 455 13.33 19.67 5.28
C MET A 455 12.42 18.44 5.25
N ASP A 456 13.07 17.27 5.13
CA ASP A 456 12.45 15.96 5.03
C ASP A 456 11.77 15.60 6.37
N ILE A 457 10.45 15.41 6.36
CA ILE A 457 9.69 15.28 7.61
C ILE A 457 10.02 13.97 8.35
N GLU A 458 10.43 12.94 7.63
CA GLU A 458 10.89 11.66 8.17
C GLU A 458 12.20 11.82 8.96
N GLN A 459 13.08 12.74 8.54
CA GLN A 459 14.29 13.07 9.28
C GLN A 459 13.96 13.84 10.54
N VAL A 460 13.00 14.77 10.49
CA VAL A 460 12.52 15.48 11.68
C VAL A 460 11.89 14.48 12.66
N ALA A 461 11.02 13.57 12.19
CA ALA A 461 10.41 12.55 13.03
C ALA A 461 11.43 11.60 13.69
N ALA A 462 12.56 11.32 13.02
CA ALA A 462 13.62 10.47 13.56
C ALA A 462 14.55 11.22 14.55
N SER A 463 14.83 12.50 14.29
CA SER A 463 15.81 13.29 15.06
C SER A 463 15.18 14.12 16.18
N HIS A 464 13.99 14.67 15.93
CA HIS A 464 13.24 15.56 16.83
C HIS A 464 11.74 15.17 16.82
N PRO A 465 11.37 13.96 17.31
CA PRO A 465 9.98 13.51 17.29
C PRO A 465 9.03 14.45 18.05
N ASP A 466 9.52 15.18 19.06
CA ASP A 466 8.74 16.15 19.84
C ASP A 466 8.33 17.39 19.02
N HIS A 467 8.94 17.60 17.85
CA HIS A 467 8.57 18.66 16.92
C HIS A 467 7.49 18.22 15.91
N ILE A 468 6.96 17.00 16.03
CA ILE A 468 5.86 16.50 15.21
C ILE A 468 4.55 16.57 16.01
N PHE A 469 3.67 17.46 15.59
CA PHE A 469 2.35 17.62 16.18
C PHE A 469 1.30 16.92 15.32
N LYS A 470 0.41 16.17 15.96
CA LYS A 470 -0.70 15.47 15.30
C LYS A 470 -2.03 15.90 15.89
N SER A 471 -3.05 16.03 15.05
CA SER A 471 -4.44 16.28 15.45
C SER A 471 -5.37 15.43 14.61
N VAL A 472 -5.99 14.42 15.24
CA VAL A 472 -6.95 13.52 14.58
C VAL A 472 -8.23 14.29 14.30
N ILE A 473 -8.75 14.15 13.09
CA ILE A 473 -9.95 14.83 12.62
C ILE A 473 -11.09 13.81 12.55
N ASP A 474 -12.23 14.18 13.09
CA ASP A 474 -13.47 13.44 12.86
C ASP A 474 -13.97 13.72 11.43
N ILE A 475 -14.16 12.67 10.64
CA ILE A 475 -14.46 12.81 9.20
C ILE A 475 -15.87 13.35 8.93
N GLU A 476 -16.80 13.22 9.89
CA GLU A 476 -18.17 13.71 9.73
C GLU A 476 -18.26 15.22 9.98
N THR A 477 -17.50 15.71 10.96
CA THR A 477 -17.54 17.12 11.40
C THR A 477 -16.43 17.97 10.83
N GLY A 478 -15.33 17.37 10.38
CA GLY A 478 -14.14 18.07 9.91
C GLY A 478 -13.30 18.67 11.06
N PRO A 479 -12.20 19.38 10.72
CA PRO A 479 -11.33 19.97 11.73
C PRO A 479 -12.05 21.14 12.41
N THR A 480 -12.16 21.08 13.73
CA THR A 480 -12.71 22.19 14.51
C THR A 480 -11.76 23.39 14.49
N GLU A 481 -12.30 24.59 14.59
CA GLU A 481 -11.49 25.83 14.67
C GLU A 481 -10.46 25.76 15.80
N LYS A 482 -10.82 25.14 16.94
CA LYS A 482 -9.89 24.93 18.05
C LYS A 482 -8.67 24.09 17.63
N GLN A 483 -8.87 23.03 16.84
CA GLN A 483 -7.78 22.16 16.39
C GLN A 483 -6.84 22.89 15.43
N THR A 484 -7.38 23.67 14.49
CA THR A 484 -6.57 24.40 13.51
C THR A 484 -5.83 25.58 14.15
N LEU A 485 -6.46 26.29 15.09
CA LEU A 485 -5.80 27.33 15.89
C LEU A 485 -4.68 26.75 16.76
N ASP A 486 -4.92 25.63 17.44
CA ASP A 486 -3.90 24.94 18.26
C ASP A 486 -2.72 24.48 17.41
N MET A 487 -2.98 23.88 16.23
CA MET A 487 -1.94 23.51 15.29
C MET A 487 -1.13 24.75 14.84
N ALA A 488 -1.80 25.83 14.43
CA ALA A 488 -1.12 27.06 14.01
C ALA A 488 -0.22 27.65 15.12
N MET A 489 -0.67 27.63 16.38
CA MET A 489 0.15 28.05 17.52
C MET A 489 1.35 27.14 17.74
N LYS A 490 1.20 25.82 17.62
CA LYS A 490 2.29 24.83 17.74
C LYS A 490 3.33 24.94 16.63
N LEU A 491 2.90 25.27 15.41
CA LEU A 491 3.79 25.65 14.30
C LEU A 491 4.49 27.00 14.55
N GLY A 492 4.07 27.74 15.58
CA GLY A 492 4.64 29.00 16.03
C GLY A 492 4.25 30.20 15.16
N PHE A 493 3.08 30.18 14.54
CA PHE A 493 2.45 31.40 14.00
C PHE A 493 2.04 32.32 15.17
N GLN A 494 2.00 33.63 14.95
CA GLN A 494 1.75 34.61 16.01
C GLN A 494 0.78 35.72 15.57
N GLY A 495 0.05 36.28 16.53
CA GLY A 495 -0.85 37.40 16.29
C GLY A 495 -1.90 37.08 15.21
N LYS A 496 -2.01 37.96 14.20
CA LYS A 496 -3.02 37.82 13.13
C LYS A 496 -2.79 36.61 12.22
N SER A 497 -1.54 36.15 12.08
CA SER A 497 -1.23 35.02 11.19
C SER A 497 -1.73 33.68 11.73
N ILE A 498 -2.10 33.58 13.01
CA ILE A 498 -2.71 32.35 13.58
C ILE A 498 -4.08 32.10 12.94
N ALA A 499 -4.91 33.14 12.85
CA ALA A 499 -6.24 33.05 12.27
C ALA A 499 -6.16 32.72 10.77
N GLU A 500 -5.25 33.38 10.04
CA GLU A 500 -5.02 33.08 8.62
C GLU A 500 -4.50 31.66 8.42
N ALA A 501 -3.52 31.20 9.21
CA ALA A 501 -3.04 29.81 9.11
C ALA A 501 -4.14 28.79 9.40
N SER A 502 -4.97 29.06 10.40
CA SER A 502 -6.14 28.23 10.74
C SER A 502 -7.13 28.14 9.57
N GLU A 503 -7.45 29.26 8.92
CA GLU A 503 -8.29 29.30 7.71
C GLU A 503 -7.66 28.50 6.56
N GLN A 504 -6.36 28.67 6.31
CA GLN A 504 -5.65 27.93 5.27
C GLN A 504 -5.66 26.41 5.52
N MET A 505 -5.51 25.96 6.77
CA MET A 505 -5.62 24.54 7.13
C MET A 505 -7.02 23.99 6.89
N GLN A 506 -8.08 24.75 7.18
CA GLN A 506 -9.46 24.36 6.88
C GLN A 506 -9.70 24.25 5.37
N ASN A 507 -9.20 25.21 4.58
CA ASN A 507 -9.29 25.19 3.13
C ASN A 507 -8.54 23.98 2.53
N LEU A 508 -7.35 23.65 3.06
CA LEU A 508 -6.59 22.47 2.68
C LEU A 508 -7.32 21.16 3.02
N TYR A 509 -8.03 21.12 4.15
CA TYR A 509 -8.86 19.97 4.50
C TYR A 509 -10.07 19.81 3.57
N GLN A 510 -10.72 20.93 3.21
CA GLN A 510 -11.81 20.89 2.25
C GLN A 510 -11.32 20.39 0.88
N LEU A 511 -10.18 20.91 0.41
CA LEU A 511 -9.48 20.41 -0.77
C LEU A 511 -9.24 18.89 -0.67
N PHE A 512 -8.67 18.42 0.45
CA PHE A 512 -8.37 17.01 0.69
C PHE A 512 -9.60 16.11 0.50
N LEU A 513 -10.75 16.53 1.01
CA LEU A 513 -12.01 15.79 0.84
C LEU A 513 -12.58 15.90 -0.58
N ASP A 514 -12.62 17.10 -1.15
CA ASP A 514 -13.29 17.38 -2.44
C ASP A 514 -12.68 16.58 -3.60
N VAL A 515 -11.40 16.24 -3.49
CA VAL A 515 -10.62 15.59 -4.54
C VAL A 515 -10.28 14.14 -4.22
N ASP A 516 -10.84 13.58 -3.14
CA ASP A 516 -10.51 12.25 -2.61
C ASP A 516 -8.98 12.04 -2.48
N ALA A 517 -8.29 13.00 -1.85
CA ALA A 517 -6.85 12.90 -1.61
C ALA A 517 -6.53 11.85 -0.54
N THR A 518 -5.42 11.13 -0.70
CA THR A 518 -4.85 10.28 0.35
C THR A 518 -3.87 11.05 1.22
N GLN A 519 -3.23 12.08 0.63
CA GLN A 519 -2.32 12.98 1.30
C GLN A 519 -2.31 14.35 0.62
N VAL A 520 -2.36 15.42 1.41
CA VAL A 520 -2.01 16.79 1.02
C VAL A 520 -0.85 17.23 1.89
N GLU A 521 0.30 17.50 1.29
CA GLU A 521 1.53 17.90 1.98
C GLU A 521 1.99 19.27 1.47
N ILE A 522 2.23 20.20 2.38
CA ILE A 522 2.71 21.56 2.11
C ILE A 522 4.06 21.74 2.81
N ASN A 523 5.11 21.89 2.01
CA ASN A 523 6.47 22.02 2.52
C ASN A 523 7.33 22.96 1.64
N PRO A 524 7.50 24.24 2.01
CA PRO A 524 7.06 24.86 3.26
C PRO A 524 5.63 25.42 3.22
N PHE A 525 4.91 25.24 4.33
CA PHE A 525 3.76 26.06 4.73
C PHE A 525 4.31 27.22 5.55
N GLY A 526 4.23 28.46 5.06
CA GLY A 526 5.07 29.51 5.63
C GLY A 526 4.43 30.88 5.71
N LEU A 527 5.21 31.82 6.23
CA LEU A 527 4.85 33.21 6.43
C LEU A 527 5.78 34.12 5.63
N THR A 528 5.22 35.10 4.92
CA THR A 528 6.03 36.15 4.28
C THR A 528 6.40 37.26 5.27
N PRO A 529 7.41 38.11 4.99
CA PRO A 529 7.71 39.29 5.81
C PRO A 529 6.52 40.26 6.00
N GLN A 530 5.52 40.20 5.11
CA GLN A 530 4.28 40.98 5.20
C GLN A 530 3.20 40.30 6.07
N ASN A 531 3.56 39.27 6.84
CA ASN A 531 2.67 38.48 7.69
C ASN A 531 1.54 37.77 6.94
N LYS A 532 1.76 37.40 5.67
CA LYS A 532 0.80 36.61 4.88
C LYS A 532 1.16 35.13 4.93
N VAL A 533 0.18 34.27 5.19
CA VAL A 533 0.37 32.82 5.19
C VAL A 533 0.24 32.29 3.76
N VAL A 534 1.24 31.52 3.32
CA VAL A 534 1.34 31.03 1.94
C VAL A 534 1.78 29.57 1.92
N CYS A 535 1.20 28.78 1.01
CA CYS A 535 1.66 27.45 0.66
C CYS A 535 2.67 27.55 -0.49
N PHE A 536 3.95 27.43 -0.17
CA PHE A 536 5.03 27.72 -1.14
C PHE A 536 5.30 26.56 -2.11
N ASP A 537 5.20 25.34 -1.62
CA ASP A 537 5.30 24.10 -2.40
C ASP A 537 4.28 23.09 -1.86
N ALA A 538 3.78 22.24 -2.75
CA ALA A 538 2.72 21.30 -2.41
C ALA A 538 2.89 19.99 -3.17
N LYS A 539 2.60 18.90 -2.48
CA LYS A 539 2.48 17.56 -3.04
C LYS A 539 1.14 16.98 -2.63
N ILE A 540 0.34 16.56 -3.61
CA ILE A 540 -0.98 15.98 -3.39
C ILE A 540 -1.00 14.59 -4.04
N SER A 541 -1.39 13.60 -3.23
CA SER A 541 -1.60 12.21 -3.64
C SER A 541 -3.10 11.90 -3.58
N PHE A 542 -3.60 11.13 -4.54
CA PHE A 542 -5.04 10.86 -4.70
C PHE A 542 -5.38 9.38 -4.54
N ASP A 543 -6.61 9.08 -4.15
CA ASP A 543 -7.10 7.70 -4.14
C ASP A 543 -7.45 7.26 -5.57
N ASP A 544 -6.66 6.34 -6.11
CA ASP A 544 -6.89 5.74 -7.44
C ASP A 544 -8.27 5.06 -7.52
N ASN A 545 -8.83 4.59 -6.39
CA ASN A 545 -10.17 4.01 -6.36
C ASN A 545 -11.28 5.06 -6.53
N ALA A 546 -11.00 6.35 -6.31
CA ALA A 546 -11.96 7.43 -6.46
C ALA A 546 -11.88 8.12 -7.83
N ILE A 547 -10.86 7.83 -8.65
CA ILE A 547 -10.59 8.54 -9.90
C ILE A 547 -11.76 8.52 -10.90
N PHE A 548 -12.62 7.49 -10.84
CA PHE A 548 -13.80 7.40 -11.70
C PHE A 548 -14.81 8.53 -11.47
N LYS A 549 -14.76 9.19 -10.31
CA LYS A 549 -15.60 10.35 -9.95
C LYS A 549 -14.96 11.68 -10.38
N HIS A 550 -13.66 11.69 -10.68
CA HIS A 550 -12.83 12.88 -10.92
C HIS A 550 -12.22 12.89 -12.33
N PRO A 551 -13.04 13.01 -13.40
CA PRO A 551 -12.54 12.99 -14.78
C PRO A 551 -11.54 14.11 -15.07
N GLU A 552 -11.66 15.26 -14.40
CA GLU A 552 -10.73 16.37 -14.50
C GLU A 552 -9.36 16.05 -13.90
N LEU A 553 -9.28 15.30 -12.79
CA LEU A 553 -8.00 14.84 -12.24
C LEU A 553 -7.37 13.78 -13.15
N ARG A 554 -8.17 12.86 -13.69
CA ARG A 554 -7.70 11.86 -14.65
C ARG A 554 -7.08 12.53 -15.88
N ALA A 555 -7.67 13.63 -16.36
CA ALA A 555 -7.14 14.40 -17.48
C ALA A 555 -5.81 15.11 -17.18
N MET A 556 -5.45 15.28 -15.90
CA MET A 556 -4.19 15.88 -15.47
C MET A 556 -3.03 14.88 -15.38
N ARG A 557 -3.30 13.57 -15.46
CA ARG A 557 -2.28 12.51 -15.37
C ARG A 557 -1.21 12.68 -16.44
N ASP A 558 0.05 12.63 -16.03
CA ASP A 558 1.20 12.70 -16.90
C ASP A 558 1.90 11.35 -17.00
N THR A 559 1.54 10.56 -18.00
CA THR A 559 2.12 9.22 -18.22
C THR A 559 3.56 9.28 -18.75
N THR A 560 4.10 10.45 -19.07
CA THR A 560 5.46 10.57 -19.65
C THR A 560 6.57 10.37 -18.62
N GLU A 561 6.25 10.53 -17.33
CA GLU A 561 7.16 10.28 -16.21
C GLU A 561 6.96 8.90 -15.56
N GLU A 562 5.94 8.16 -16.01
CA GLU A 562 5.64 6.82 -15.53
C GLU A 562 6.39 5.77 -16.36
N ASN A 563 6.57 4.57 -15.81
CA ASN A 563 7.16 3.48 -16.56
C ASN A 563 6.20 3.05 -17.69
N PRO A 564 6.63 3.02 -18.97
CA PRO A 564 5.73 2.67 -20.07
C PRO A 564 5.06 1.31 -19.93
N ARG A 565 5.75 0.35 -19.31
CA ARG A 565 5.21 -1.00 -19.02
C ARG A 565 4.12 -0.96 -17.96
N GLU A 566 4.26 -0.05 -17.01
CA GLU A 566 3.29 0.18 -15.95
C GLU A 566 2.00 0.80 -16.48
N VAL A 567 2.12 1.76 -17.40
CA VAL A 567 0.99 2.36 -18.12
C VAL A 567 0.29 1.31 -18.98
N GLU A 568 1.04 0.54 -19.76
CA GLU A 568 0.49 -0.51 -20.63
C GLU A 568 -0.20 -1.63 -19.83
N ALA A 569 0.33 -1.99 -18.65
CA ALA A 569 -0.32 -2.93 -17.75
C ALA A 569 -1.67 -2.40 -17.25
N GLU A 570 -1.73 -1.13 -16.85
CA GLU A 570 -2.94 -0.52 -16.32
C GLU A 570 -4.05 -0.42 -17.37
N ASP A 571 -3.71 -0.07 -18.61
CA ASP A 571 -4.65 -0.06 -19.74
C ASP A 571 -5.26 -1.45 -20.00
N ALA A 572 -4.55 -2.51 -19.61
CA ALA A 572 -5.01 -3.89 -19.66
C ALA A 572 -5.74 -4.36 -18.39
N GLY A 573 -5.86 -3.51 -17.38
CA GLY A 573 -6.41 -3.83 -16.07
C GLY A 573 -5.52 -4.78 -15.27
N LEU A 574 -4.20 -4.62 -15.37
CA LEU A 574 -3.19 -5.40 -14.65
C LEU A 574 -2.45 -4.50 -13.64
N ASN A 575 -2.18 -5.05 -12.45
CA ASN A 575 -1.36 -4.35 -11.45
C ASN A 575 0.10 -4.78 -11.62
N TYR A 576 0.92 -3.94 -12.25
CA TYR A 576 2.33 -4.22 -12.54
C TYR A 576 3.24 -3.19 -11.86
N VAL A 577 4.38 -3.63 -11.31
CA VAL A 577 5.45 -2.73 -10.87
C VAL A 577 6.78 -3.32 -11.34
N GLY A 578 7.59 -2.52 -12.05
CA GLY A 578 8.89 -2.95 -12.54
C GLY A 578 9.96 -2.96 -11.44
N MET A 579 10.90 -3.91 -11.51
CA MET A 579 12.02 -4.04 -10.57
C MET A 579 13.30 -4.47 -11.31
N ASP A 580 14.45 -4.40 -10.63
CA ASP A 580 15.78 -4.64 -11.24
C ASP A 580 16.22 -6.12 -11.23
N GLY A 581 15.27 -7.05 -11.29
CA GLY A 581 15.54 -8.48 -11.24
C GLY A 581 15.61 -9.17 -12.60
N ASN A 582 15.73 -10.50 -12.56
CA ASN A 582 15.88 -11.36 -13.75
C ASN A 582 14.79 -12.44 -13.87
N ILE A 583 13.88 -12.56 -12.91
CA ILE A 583 12.75 -13.51 -12.97
C ILE A 583 11.45 -12.73 -13.06
N GLY A 584 10.76 -12.85 -14.20
CA GLY A 584 9.44 -12.29 -14.38
C GLY A 584 8.40 -13.06 -13.58
N CYS A 585 7.55 -12.38 -12.82
CA CYS A 585 6.48 -13.00 -12.04
C CYS A 585 5.13 -12.74 -12.71
N LEU A 586 4.26 -13.75 -12.79
CA LEU A 586 2.85 -13.59 -13.14
C LEU A 586 2.02 -14.38 -12.12
N VAL A 587 1.25 -13.66 -11.31
CA VAL A 587 0.54 -14.25 -10.17
C VAL A 587 -0.88 -13.71 -10.10
N ASN A 588 -1.82 -14.49 -9.55
CA ASN A 588 -3.15 -14.00 -9.21
C ASN A 588 -3.26 -13.74 -7.70
N GLY A 589 -3.62 -12.51 -7.34
CA GLY A 589 -3.73 -12.00 -5.99
C GLY A 589 -2.45 -11.34 -5.48
N ALA A 590 -2.56 -10.07 -5.08
CA ALA A 590 -1.45 -9.25 -4.60
C ALA A 590 -0.63 -9.90 -3.47
N GLY A 591 -1.26 -10.54 -2.48
CA GLY A 591 -0.55 -11.21 -1.39
C GLY A 591 0.29 -12.41 -1.86
N LEU A 592 -0.23 -13.20 -2.80
CA LEU A 592 0.51 -14.31 -3.39
C LEU A 592 1.63 -13.82 -4.31
N ALA A 593 1.41 -12.70 -5.01
CA ALA A 593 2.43 -12.06 -5.84
C ALA A 593 3.64 -11.64 -5.00
N LEU A 594 3.41 -10.97 -3.86
CA LEU A 594 4.46 -10.61 -2.91
C LEU A 594 5.18 -11.85 -2.36
N ALA A 595 4.44 -12.87 -1.91
CA ALA A 595 5.03 -14.11 -1.41
C ALA A 595 5.88 -14.85 -2.46
N THR A 596 5.47 -14.78 -3.74
CA THR A 596 6.20 -15.37 -4.87
C THR A 596 7.51 -14.62 -5.11
N MET A 597 7.51 -13.29 -4.99
CA MET A 597 8.72 -12.48 -5.08
C MET A 597 9.68 -12.76 -3.92
N ASP A 598 9.14 -12.87 -2.71
CA ASP A 598 9.93 -13.16 -1.51
C ASP A 598 10.60 -14.53 -1.60
N ILE A 599 9.88 -15.57 -2.03
CA ILE A 599 10.45 -16.92 -2.15
C ILE A 599 11.49 -17.02 -3.28
N ILE A 600 11.31 -16.29 -4.39
CA ILE A 600 12.37 -16.11 -5.40
C ILE A 600 13.64 -15.52 -4.76
N LYS A 601 13.47 -14.50 -3.92
CA LYS A 601 14.58 -13.83 -3.26
C LYS A 601 15.26 -14.72 -2.21
N LEU A 602 14.48 -15.52 -1.47
CA LEU A 602 15.00 -16.52 -0.52
C LEU A 602 15.92 -17.53 -1.20
N HIS A 603 15.64 -17.88 -2.47
CA HIS A 603 16.47 -18.78 -3.28
C HIS A 603 17.58 -18.08 -4.06
N GLY A 604 17.94 -16.84 -3.68
CA GLY A 604 19.10 -16.13 -4.19
C GLY A 604 18.94 -15.52 -5.59
N ALA A 605 17.76 -15.61 -6.20
CA ALA A 605 17.45 -14.89 -7.44
C ALA A 605 16.79 -13.54 -7.16
N SER A 606 16.51 -12.75 -8.20
CA SER A 606 15.87 -11.44 -8.03
C SER A 606 14.60 -11.32 -8.88
N PRO A 607 13.43 -11.03 -8.27
CA PRO A 607 12.21 -10.82 -9.02
C PRO A 607 12.33 -9.54 -9.87
N ALA A 608 11.98 -9.64 -11.15
CA ALA A 608 12.02 -8.54 -12.12
C ALA A 608 10.79 -7.64 -12.05
N ASN A 609 9.73 -8.10 -11.40
CA ASN A 609 8.49 -7.34 -11.28
C ASN A 609 7.59 -7.89 -10.18
N PHE A 610 6.65 -7.04 -9.76
CA PHE A 610 5.35 -7.44 -9.22
C PHE A 610 4.34 -7.46 -10.36
N LEU A 611 3.48 -8.48 -10.45
CA LEU A 611 2.36 -8.50 -11.39
C LEU A 611 1.22 -9.35 -10.84
N ASP A 612 0.11 -8.68 -10.55
CA ASP A 612 -1.16 -9.29 -10.17
C ASP A 612 -2.17 -9.19 -11.32
N VAL A 613 -2.61 -10.35 -11.82
CA VAL A 613 -3.63 -10.47 -12.88
C VAL A 613 -5.07 -10.51 -12.35
N GLY A 614 -5.26 -10.52 -11.03
CA GLY A 614 -6.56 -10.59 -10.36
C GLY A 614 -7.21 -11.98 -10.39
N GLY A 615 -8.35 -12.12 -9.69
CA GLY A 615 -9.05 -13.40 -9.55
C GLY A 615 -9.88 -13.84 -10.77
N GLY A 616 -10.22 -12.91 -11.68
CA GLY A 616 -11.06 -13.13 -12.86
C GLY A 616 -10.28 -13.01 -14.17
N VAL A 617 -9.08 -13.57 -14.23
CA VAL A 617 -8.15 -13.37 -15.34
C VAL A 617 -8.69 -13.88 -16.69
N THR A 618 -8.55 -13.07 -17.74
CA THR A 618 -8.92 -13.43 -19.12
C THR A 618 -7.70 -13.79 -19.97
N THR A 619 -7.90 -14.57 -21.04
CA THR A 619 -6.82 -14.92 -22.01
C THR A 619 -6.10 -13.69 -22.57
N LYS A 620 -6.83 -12.59 -22.82
CA LYS A 620 -6.24 -11.34 -23.32
C LYS A 620 -5.30 -10.69 -22.30
N GLN A 621 -5.72 -10.66 -21.03
CA GLN A 621 -4.90 -10.15 -19.93
C GLN A 621 -3.63 -10.99 -19.74
N VAL A 622 -3.73 -12.31 -19.85
CA VAL A 622 -2.55 -13.20 -19.80
C VAL A 622 -1.58 -12.91 -20.94
N GLY A 623 -2.07 -12.78 -22.18
CA GLY A 623 -1.20 -12.44 -23.31
C GLY A 623 -0.52 -11.08 -23.16
N GLN A 624 -1.25 -10.09 -22.66
CA GLN A 624 -0.71 -8.77 -22.39
C GLN A 624 0.33 -8.78 -21.26
N ALA A 625 0.07 -9.53 -20.18
CA ALA A 625 1.03 -9.78 -19.11
C ALA A 625 2.34 -10.38 -19.65
N PHE A 626 2.26 -11.42 -20.49
CA PHE A 626 3.44 -12.01 -21.10
C PHE A 626 4.21 -11.03 -21.98
N LYS A 627 3.51 -10.23 -22.79
CA LYS A 627 4.13 -9.18 -23.62
C LYS A 627 4.97 -8.23 -22.75
N ILE A 628 4.36 -7.69 -21.69
CA ILE A 628 5.01 -6.78 -20.74
C ILE A 628 6.25 -7.41 -20.09
N LEU A 629 6.16 -8.69 -19.69
CA LEU A 629 7.28 -9.41 -19.09
C LEU A 629 8.42 -9.66 -20.10
N THR A 630 8.09 -9.96 -21.36
CA THR A 630 9.09 -10.23 -22.40
C THR A 630 9.77 -8.99 -22.97
N ASP A 631 9.14 -7.82 -22.83
CA ASP A 631 9.73 -6.54 -23.22
C ASP A 631 10.87 -6.12 -22.27
N ASP A 632 10.92 -6.72 -21.07
CA ASP A 632 12.07 -6.60 -20.18
C ASP A 632 13.26 -7.44 -20.65
N LYS A 633 14.37 -6.77 -20.99
CA LYS A 633 15.61 -7.44 -21.41
C LYS A 633 16.32 -8.16 -20.25
N ASN A 634 16.03 -7.77 -19.01
CA ASN A 634 16.62 -8.36 -17.81
C ASN A 634 15.97 -9.70 -17.47
N VAL A 635 14.70 -9.92 -17.85
CA VAL A 635 13.99 -11.17 -17.60
C VAL A 635 14.64 -12.32 -18.37
N LYS A 636 15.08 -13.34 -17.63
CA LYS A 636 15.69 -14.59 -18.15
C LYS A 636 14.78 -15.79 -17.98
N THR A 637 13.89 -15.77 -16.98
CA THR A 637 12.91 -16.83 -16.73
C THR A 637 11.60 -16.19 -16.28
N ILE A 638 10.46 -16.82 -16.57
CA ILE A 638 9.16 -16.40 -16.06
C ILE A 638 8.61 -17.45 -15.11
N LEU A 639 8.25 -17.05 -13.90
CA LEU A 639 7.49 -17.85 -12.94
C LEU A 639 6.01 -17.44 -12.96
N VAL A 640 5.17 -18.36 -13.42
CA VAL A 640 3.72 -18.25 -13.35
C VAL A 640 3.23 -19.03 -12.13
N ASN A 641 2.67 -18.34 -11.14
CA ASN A 641 2.12 -18.98 -9.94
C ASN A 641 0.64 -18.66 -9.84
N ILE A 642 -0.20 -19.64 -10.11
CA ILE A 642 -1.65 -19.47 -10.10
C ILE A 642 -2.30 -20.39 -9.07
N PHE A 643 -3.09 -19.77 -8.19
CA PHE A 643 -4.00 -20.48 -7.31
C PHE A 643 -5.44 -20.31 -7.80
N GLY A 644 -5.96 -21.34 -8.46
CA GLY A 644 -7.32 -21.43 -8.99
C GLY A 644 -8.35 -21.61 -7.87
N GLY A 645 -8.96 -20.50 -7.45
CA GLY A 645 -10.15 -20.50 -6.60
C GLY A 645 -11.41 -20.64 -7.45
N ILE A 646 -12.07 -19.51 -7.75
CA ILE A 646 -13.24 -19.47 -8.63
C ILE A 646 -12.84 -19.74 -10.09
N ALA A 647 -11.68 -19.22 -10.52
CA ALA A 647 -11.15 -19.47 -11.85
C ALA A 647 -10.57 -20.90 -11.96
N SER A 648 -10.94 -21.61 -13.03
CA SER A 648 -10.43 -22.95 -13.33
C SER A 648 -8.98 -22.89 -13.81
N CYS A 649 -8.12 -23.73 -13.24
CA CYS A 649 -6.74 -23.90 -13.69
C CYS A 649 -6.67 -24.37 -15.15
N LEU A 650 -7.67 -25.13 -15.62
CA LEU A 650 -7.76 -25.53 -17.03
C LEU A 650 -7.98 -24.32 -17.93
N THR A 651 -8.94 -23.45 -17.61
CA THR A 651 -9.20 -22.23 -18.40
C THR A 651 -7.99 -21.31 -18.45
N ILE A 652 -7.27 -21.18 -17.33
CA ILE A 652 -6.04 -20.39 -17.28
C ILE A 652 -4.95 -21.04 -18.12
N ALA A 653 -4.75 -22.35 -18.01
CA ALA A 653 -3.78 -23.09 -18.83
C ALA A 653 -4.08 -22.96 -20.34
N GLU A 654 -5.34 -23.13 -20.75
CA GLU A 654 -5.77 -22.94 -22.14
C GLU A 654 -5.52 -21.50 -22.61
N GLY A 655 -5.82 -20.52 -21.76
CA GLY A 655 -5.53 -19.11 -22.02
C GLY A 655 -4.03 -18.85 -22.20
N MET A 656 -3.19 -19.43 -21.34
CA MET A 656 -1.73 -19.35 -21.47
C MET A 656 -1.24 -19.99 -22.76
N VAL A 657 -1.67 -21.21 -23.08
CA VAL A 657 -1.26 -21.90 -24.31
C VAL A 657 -1.66 -21.09 -25.55
N THR A 658 -2.87 -20.54 -25.55
CA THR A 658 -3.36 -19.66 -26.63
C THR A 658 -2.47 -18.42 -26.75
N ALA A 659 -2.24 -17.71 -25.64
CA ALA A 659 -1.42 -16.51 -25.60
C ALA A 659 0.03 -16.75 -26.07
N LEU A 660 0.62 -17.88 -25.70
CA LEU A 660 1.99 -18.25 -26.06
C LEU A 660 2.12 -18.76 -27.50
N THR A 661 1.05 -19.31 -28.07
CA THR A 661 1.03 -19.83 -29.45
C THR A 661 0.71 -18.73 -30.46
N GLU A 662 -0.26 -17.87 -30.14
CA GLU A 662 -0.73 -16.79 -31.01
C GLU A 662 0.02 -15.46 -30.81
N GLY A 663 0.66 -15.29 -29.64
CA GLY A 663 1.37 -14.08 -29.25
C GLY A 663 2.84 -14.02 -29.67
N PRO A 664 3.62 -13.10 -29.07
CA PRO A 664 5.05 -12.97 -29.34
C PRO A 664 5.78 -14.28 -29.00
N LYS A 665 6.74 -14.68 -29.84
CA LYS A 665 7.58 -15.86 -29.56
C LYS A 665 8.41 -15.62 -28.30
N ILE A 666 7.96 -16.19 -27.19
CA ILE A 666 8.67 -16.14 -25.91
C ILE A 666 9.87 -17.09 -25.98
N LYS A 667 11.07 -16.52 -25.80
CA LYS A 667 12.34 -17.29 -25.82
C LYS A 667 12.79 -17.71 -24.42
N VAL A 668 12.31 -17.02 -23.40
CA VAL A 668 12.67 -17.31 -22.00
C VAL A 668 11.90 -18.55 -21.51
N PRO A 669 12.53 -19.44 -20.74
CA PRO A 669 11.85 -20.57 -20.12
C PRO A 669 10.75 -20.09 -19.17
N ILE A 670 9.66 -20.87 -19.13
CA ILE A 670 8.50 -20.58 -18.27
C ILE A 670 8.36 -21.72 -17.26
N VAL A 671 8.36 -21.38 -15.98
CA VAL A 671 8.02 -22.29 -14.89
C VAL A 671 6.60 -21.98 -14.46
N VAL A 672 5.75 -22.99 -14.35
CA VAL A 672 4.34 -22.83 -14.01
C VAL A 672 4.00 -23.68 -12.81
N ARG A 673 3.38 -23.05 -11.82
CA ARG A 673 2.78 -23.72 -10.68
C ARG A 673 1.29 -23.42 -10.68
N LEU A 674 0.48 -24.47 -10.83
CA LEU A 674 -0.98 -24.42 -10.74
C LEU A 674 -1.45 -25.17 -9.49
N GLN A 675 -2.37 -24.58 -8.73
CA GLN A 675 -3.07 -25.24 -7.62
C GLN A 675 -4.55 -24.88 -7.61
N GLY A 676 -5.40 -25.77 -7.09
CA GLY A 676 -6.84 -25.51 -6.91
C GLY A 676 -7.73 -26.21 -7.94
N ASN A 677 -8.79 -25.54 -8.41
CA ASN A 677 -9.84 -26.17 -9.21
C ASN A 677 -9.35 -26.64 -10.59
N GLN A 678 -9.64 -27.90 -10.96
CA GLN A 678 -9.22 -28.56 -12.23
C GLN A 678 -7.71 -28.46 -12.51
N VAL A 679 -6.91 -28.57 -11.45
CA VAL A 679 -5.45 -28.44 -11.54
C VAL A 679 -4.82 -29.50 -12.43
N GLU A 680 -5.26 -30.77 -12.32
CA GLU A 680 -4.67 -31.87 -13.08
C GLU A 680 -4.93 -31.73 -14.58
N GLU A 681 -6.14 -31.31 -14.98
CA GLU A 681 -6.47 -31.01 -16.36
C GLU A 681 -5.67 -29.82 -16.90
N GLY A 682 -5.48 -28.77 -16.08
CA GLY A 682 -4.64 -27.63 -16.44
C GLY A 682 -3.18 -28.01 -16.64
N LYS A 683 -2.60 -28.81 -15.74
CA LYS A 683 -1.22 -29.31 -15.87
C LYS A 683 -1.06 -30.16 -17.13
N GLU A 684 -2.03 -31.03 -17.42
CA GLU A 684 -2.00 -31.86 -18.62
C GLU A 684 -2.12 -31.03 -19.91
N CYS A 685 -2.95 -29.98 -19.91
CA CYS A 685 -3.04 -29.02 -21.01
C CYS A 685 -1.67 -28.38 -21.31
N LEU A 686 -0.97 -27.92 -20.28
CA LEU A 686 0.37 -27.33 -20.42
C LEU A 686 1.39 -28.34 -20.96
N ARG A 687 1.42 -29.56 -20.41
CA ARG A 687 2.36 -30.62 -20.86
C ARG A 687 2.17 -31.02 -22.32
N ARG A 688 0.92 -31.03 -22.81
CA ARG A 688 0.60 -31.39 -24.20
C ARG A 688 0.86 -30.27 -25.21
N SER A 689 1.06 -29.03 -24.76
CA SER A 689 1.20 -27.87 -25.64
C SER A 689 2.47 -27.90 -26.51
N GLY A 690 3.51 -28.65 -26.11
CA GLY A 690 4.81 -28.64 -26.79
C GLY A 690 5.61 -27.35 -26.60
N LEU A 691 5.13 -26.43 -25.76
CA LEU A 691 5.82 -25.20 -25.39
C LEU A 691 6.91 -25.49 -24.34
N ASN A 692 7.91 -24.61 -24.24
CA ASN A 692 8.99 -24.71 -23.25
C ASN A 692 8.50 -24.30 -21.84
N ILE A 693 7.59 -25.11 -21.29
CA ILE A 693 6.92 -24.91 -20.02
C ILE A 693 7.31 -26.04 -19.06
N THR A 694 7.88 -25.68 -17.92
CA THR A 694 8.13 -26.63 -16.81
C THR A 694 7.03 -26.47 -15.78
N VAL A 695 6.31 -27.55 -15.50
CA VAL A 695 5.24 -27.55 -14.48
C VAL A 695 5.79 -28.08 -13.16
N GLN A 696 5.54 -27.34 -12.07
CA GLN A 696 5.88 -27.74 -10.70
C GLN A 696 4.64 -27.78 -9.82
N ASP A 697 4.66 -28.62 -8.79
CA ASP A 697 3.52 -28.80 -7.87
C ASP A 697 3.59 -27.83 -6.68
N ASP A 698 4.80 -27.64 -6.16
CA ASP A 698 5.07 -26.79 -5.01
C ASP A 698 5.67 -25.43 -5.40
N LEU A 699 5.43 -24.41 -4.57
CA LEU A 699 5.93 -23.06 -4.83
C LEU A 699 7.44 -22.94 -4.60
N ASP A 700 7.99 -23.65 -3.61
CA ASP A 700 9.42 -23.69 -3.31
C ASP A 700 10.19 -24.32 -4.48
N GLU A 701 9.71 -25.46 -4.97
CA GLU A 701 10.27 -26.13 -6.15
C GLU A 701 10.20 -25.24 -7.41
N ALA A 702 9.07 -24.55 -7.62
CA ALA A 702 8.92 -23.62 -8.73
C ALA A 702 9.91 -22.45 -8.65
N ALA A 703 10.14 -21.92 -7.46
CA ALA A 703 11.10 -20.83 -7.23
C ALA A 703 12.55 -21.30 -7.46
N ILE A 704 12.94 -22.46 -6.90
CA ILE A 704 14.26 -23.06 -7.10
C ILE A 704 14.52 -23.31 -8.59
N MET A 705 13.56 -23.92 -9.30
CA MET A 705 13.67 -24.17 -10.74
C MET A 705 13.82 -22.87 -11.52
N SER A 706 13.05 -21.83 -11.17
CA SER A 706 13.11 -20.54 -11.84
C SER A 706 14.46 -19.86 -11.65
N ALA A 707 15.02 -19.93 -10.44
CA ALA A 707 16.34 -19.41 -10.10
C ALA A 707 17.46 -20.12 -10.87
N GLN A 708 17.42 -21.45 -10.95
CA GLN A 708 18.38 -22.24 -11.71
C GLN A 708 18.35 -21.90 -13.20
N LEU A 709 17.16 -21.78 -13.79
CA LEU A 709 16.99 -21.41 -15.19
C LEU A 709 17.42 -19.98 -15.49
N ALA A 710 17.25 -19.05 -14.54
CA ALA A 710 17.65 -17.66 -14.72
C ALA A 710 19.17 -17.44 -14.61
N ALA A 711 19.88 -18.39 -14.01
CA ALA A 711 21.34 -18.39 -13.88
C ALA A 711 22.07 -19.07 -15.05
N ALA A 712 21.34 -19.87 -15.84
CA ALA A 712 21.85 -20.55 -17.04
C ALA A 712 21.84 -19.62 -18.26
#